data_AF-A0A7C3GDQ9-F1
#
_entry.id   AF-A0A7C3GDQ9-F1
#
_cell.length_a   1.000
_cell.length_b   1.000
_cell.length_c   1.000
_cell.angle_alpha   90.00
_cell.angle_beta   90.00
_cell.angle_gamma   90.00
#
_symmetry.space_group_name_H-M   'P 1'
#
loop_
_entity.id
_entity.type
_entity.pdbx_description
1 polymer ?
#
loop_
_entity_poly.entity_id
_entity_poly.type
_entity_poly.pdbx_seq_one_letter_code
_entity_poly.pdbx_strand_id
1 'polypeptide(L)'
;MGRDGVRAERIHVDGIVQGVGFRPFVYRLAVQHGLEGWVRNSTAGVDIFAQGQPAAIEAFVRALQREAPPLAEVQAVRRWTVPPAEAQGGFRIVTSASAGGRTWVSPDAATCPDCLRELFDPADRRYRYPFINCTHCGPRFSIIRRLPYDRPHTTMARFPMCAACEVEYHDPGDRRFHAQPNACPECGPKVRLEVPARWRRVVADAQPDDIARAAALLRRGAILAIKGLGGFHLACDATQAEAVARLRERKTRPHKPFAVMMRDLAMVRRYCEVSDQAAALLTSPQAPIVLLPRREGTDLAPNLAPGLDTLGVMLPYTPLHHLLLHDAGVPLVMTSGNRQDELMARTHAEARAALRPLVEGFLWHDRPIHNRVDDSVWMASAVGAFPLRRSRGYAPRPLRLGLAAPEPVLALGSEMKNTFCLLVGEEAFLSQHIGEMQQAATWRFFVESVRRFKALFGARPAVLAHDLHPGFTLAATDALAEVPGAAGARRVGVQHHHAHLAALLAEHRHPGPALGLTFDGTGFGPDGTVWGGEVLLAEGAGYRRLASLRLFRLPGNEAAIRHPVRIAIGLLGEVYGEALPALPALEVLDAALLRTVQWQAARGLNAPLTSSCGRLFDAVAALVGLVTKTTYEGQAAMLLEAAARAAWPPEGAPYPVVWEAATEEGPFAPSLRLDWRPMLASLVDDIRRGEAAEAIASRFHAWLAAAAEEVAVRLSRETGVRTVGLSGGCFVNRVLLETLVPRLRARGLEVLLHRQVPPTDGGLALGQAWVAARQLLGTSS
;
A
#
# COMPACT_ATOMS: atom_id res chain seq x y z
N MET A 1 -41.57 -29.33 31.49
CA MET A 1 -41.85 -27.98 30.97
C MET A 1 -41.98 -28.09 29.46
N GLY A 2 -43.12 -27.66 28.92
CA GLY A 2 -43.62 -28.04 27.60
C GLY A 2 -42.81 -27.52 26.42
N ARG A 3 -42.94 -28.22 25.28
CA ARG A 3 -42.36 -27.89 23.97
C ARG A 3 -43.06 -26.72 23.27
N ASP A 4 -43.87 -25.93 23.99
CA ASP A 4 -44.50 -24.73 23.48
C ASP A 4 -43.56 -23.54 23.69
N GLY A 5 -42.91 -23.10 22.61
CA GLY A 5 -42.05 -21.91 22.61
C GLY A 5 -40.65 -22.11 22.03
N VAL A 6 -40.25 -23.31 21.61
CA VAL A 6 -38.95 -23.51 20.96
C VAL A 6 -38.98 -22.94 19.54
N ARG A 7 -38.12 -21.96 19.26
CA ARG A 7 -37.89 -21.41 17.91
C ARG A 7 -36.59 -21.99 17.37
N ALA A 8 -36.54 -22.26 16.08
CA ALA A 8 -35.30 -22.60 15.39
C ALA A 8 -35.06 -21.63 14.23
N GLU A 9 -33.79 -21.26 14.05
CA GLU A 9 -33.36 -20.36 12.99
C GLU A 9 -32.15 -20.91 12.26
N ARG A 10 -32.15 -20.72 10.95
CA ARG A 10 -30.93 -20.66 10.17
C ARG A 10 -30.45 -19.22 10.13
N ILE A 11 -29.19 -19.01 10.48
CA ILE A 11 -28.55 -17.71 10.50
C ILE A 11 -27.33 -17.79 9.60
N HIS A 12 -27.17 -16.83 8.68
CA HIS A 12 -26.00 -16.70 7.83
C HIS A 12 -25.31 -15.39 8.14
N VAL A 13 -23.99 -15.46 8.35
CA VAL A 13 -23.15 -14.30 8.67
C VAL A 13 -22.18 -14.04 7.52
N ASP A 14 -22.29 -12.84 6.94
CA ASP A 14 -21.46 -12.32 5.86
C ASP A 14 -20.30 -11.46 6.42
N GLY A 15 -19.16 -11.42 5.73
CA GLY A 15 -18.01 -10.54 6.02
C GLY A 15 -16.69 -11.27 6.29
N ILE A 16 -15.77 -10.65 7.05
CA ILE A 16 -14.55 -11.33 7.51
C ILE A 16 -14.91 -12.16 8.73
N VAL A 17 -15.44 -13.36 8.49
CA VAL A 17 -15.88 -14.28 9.55
C VAL A 17 -15.18 -15.63 9.49
N GLN A 18 -14.23 -15.80 8.59
CA GLN A 18 -13.40 -17.01 8.49
C GLN A 18 -11.95 -16.75 8.85
N GLY A 19 -11.37 -17.69 9.60
CA GLY A 19 -9.99 -17.60 10.08
C GLY A 19 -9.77 -16.56 11.18
N VAL A 20 -10.83 -16.01 11.76
CA VAL A 20 -10.76 -14.93 12.76
C VAL A 20 -11.25 -15.38 14.15
N GLY A 21 -11.35 -16.69 14.38
CA GLY A 21 -11.90 -17.23 15.63
C GLY A 21 -13.43 -17.16 15.72
N PHE A 22 -14.13 -16.91 14.61
CA PHE A 22 -15.59 -16.75 14.61
C PHE A 22 -16.34 -18.02 15.01
N ARG A 23 -15.97 -19.20 14.48
CA ARG A 23 -16.61 -20.49 14.87
C ARG A 23 -16.49 -20.75 16.40
N PRO A 24 -15.29 -20.65 17.01
CA PRO A 24 -15.12 -20.65 18.48
C PRO A 24 -16.01 -19.65 19.22
N PHE A 25 -16.07 -18.41 18.74
CA PHE A 25 -16.88 -17.36 19.33
C PHE A 25 -18.38 -17.71 19.29
N VAL A 26 -18.89 -18.12 18.13
CA VAL A 26 -20.27 -18.57 17.95
C VAL A 26 -20.60 -19.74 18.88
N TYR A 27 -19.72 -20.73 18.99
CA TYR A 27 -19.90 -21.87 19.88
C TYR A 27 -20.05 -21.42 21.34
N ARG A 28 -19.11 -20.61 21.85
CA ARG A 28 -19.15 -20.12 23.24
C ARG A 28 -20.41 -19.31 23.51
N LEU A 29 -20.77 -18.44 22.57
CA LEU A 29 -21.93 -17.58 22.70
C LEU A 29 -23.24 -18.38 22.69
N ALA A 30 -23.35 -19.41 21.85
CA ALA A 30 -24.51 -20.29 21.82
C ALA A 30 -24.65 -21.08 23.13
N VAL A 31 -23.55 -21.60 23.67
CA VAL A 31 -23.53 -22.30 24.97
C VAL A 31 -23.93 -21.36 26.11
N GLN A 32 -23.40 -20.13 26.13
CA GLN A 32 -23.75 -19.11 27.13
C GLN A 32 -25.26 -18.77 27.14
N HIS A 33 -25.91 -18.81 25.98
CA HIS A 33 -27.33 -18.56 25.84
C HIS A 33 -28.20 -19.83 25.94
N GLY A 34 -27.61 -21.00 26.23
CA GLY A 34 -28.35 -22.27 26.35
C GLY A 34 -29.02 -22.71 25.04
N LEU A 35 -28.41 -22.39 23.90
CA LEU A 35 -28.91 -22.75 22.57
C LEU A 35 -28.36 -24.11 22.12
N GLU A 36 -29.18 -24.86 21.40
CA GLU A 36 -28.75 -26.08 20.70
C GLU A 36 -28.55 -25.79 19.21
N GLY A 37 -27.67 -26.55 18.57
CA GLY A 37 -27.49 -26.47 17.12
C GLY A 37 -26.05 -26.59 16.67
N TRP A 38 -25.68 -25.84 15.62
CA TRP A 38 -24.35 -25.95 15.03
C TRP A 38 -23.87 -24.70 14.31
N VAL A 39 -22.56 -24.62 14.11
CA VAL A 39 -21.88 -23.62 13.27
C VAL A 39 -20.89 -24.27 12.30
N ARG A 40 -20.79 -23.76 11.08
CA ARG A 40 -19.78 -24.19 10.09
C ARG A 40 -19.33 -23.05 9.19
N ASN A 41 -18.14 -23.19 8.61
CA ASN A 41 -17.74 -22.35 7.49
C ASN A 41 -18.43 -22.86 6.20
N SER A 42 -18.85 -21.92 5.36
CA SER A 42 -19.26 -22.20 3.98
C SER A 42 -18.37 -21.45 2.98
N THR A 43 -18.65 -21.50 1.69
CA THR A 43 -17.98 -20.63 0.71
C THR A 43 -18.52 -19.20 0.71
N ALA A 44 -19.72 -18.99 1.28
CA ALA A 44 -20.39 -17.68 1.38
C ALA A 44 -20.09 -16.95 2.70
N GLY A 45 -19.79 -17.67 3.78
CA GLY A 45 -19.60 -17.05 5.09
C GLY A 45 -19.58 -18.07 6.21
N VAL A 46 -20.35 -17.80 7.26
CA VAL A 46 -20.59 -18.74 8.36
C VAL A 46 -22.08 -19.04 8.43
N ASP A 47 -22.41 -20.33 8.36
CA ASP A 47 -23.78 -20.82 8.55
C ASP A 47 -23.95 -21.29 9.99
N ILE A 48 -25.06 -20.92 10.59
CA ILE A 48 -25.44 -21.26 11.96
C ILE A 48 -26.87 -21.82 11.93
N PHE A 49 -27.08 -22.92 12.64
CA PHE A 49 -28.40 -23.36 13.06
C PHE A 49 -28.48 -23.21 14.56
N ALA A 50 -29.49 -22.50 15.06
CA ALA A 50 -29.72 -22.30 16.48
C ALA A 50 -31.17 -22.57 16.82
N GLN A 51 -31.42 -23.39 17.84
CA GLN A 51 -32.74 -23.65 18.39
C GLN A 51 -32.76 -23.47 19.90
N GLY A 52 -33.85 -22.90 20.42
CA GLY A 52 -34.01 -22.61 21.84
C GLY A 52 -35.12 -21.60 22.11
N GLN A 53 -35.04 -20.95 23.27
CA GLN A 53 -36.00 -19.90 23.64
C GLN A 53 -35.87 -18.69 22.70
N PRO A 54 -36.97 -18.05 22.26
CA PRO A 54 -36.92 -16.96 21.29
C PRO A 54 -36.07 -15.77 21.80
N ALA A 55 -36.19 -15.44 23.09
CA ALA A 55 -35.39 -14.40 23.73
C ALA A 55 -33.88 -14.71 23.71
N ALA A 56 -33.50 -15.99 23.85
CA ALA A 56 -32.11 -16.42 23.81
C ALA A 56 -31.53 -16.32 22.39
N ILE A 57 -32.31 -16.66 21.36
CA ILE A 57 -31.91 -16.50 19.95
C ILE A 57 -31.72 -15.00 19.62
N GLU A 58 -32.64 -14.14 20.05
CA GLU A 58 -32.50 -12.69 19.83
C GLU A 58 -31.28 -12.10 20.55
N ALA A 59 -30.99 -12.54 21.79
CA ALA A 59 -29.80 -12.12 22.52
C ALA A 59 -28.51 -12.59 21.82
N PHE A 60 -28.47 -13.85 21.41
CA PHE A 60 -27.37 -14.45 20.66
C PHE A 60 -27.08 -13.70 19.36
N VAL A 61 -28.11 -13.39 18.56
CA VAL A 61 -27.93 -12.64 17.30
C VAL A 61 -27.40 -11.23 17.53
N ARG A 62 -27.88 -10.53 18.57
CA ARG A 62 -27.34 -9.20 18.93
C ARG A 62 -25.87 -9.28 19.33
N ALA A 63 -25.51 -10.29 20.12
CA ALA A 63 -24.13 -10.49 20.57
C ALA A 63 -23.21 -10.90 19.41
N LEU A 64 -23.68 -11.67 18.42
CA LEU A 64 -22.89 -11.99 17.20
C LEU A 64 -22.36 -10.74 16.49
N GLN A 65 -23.10 -9.63 16.53
CA GLN A 65 -22.70 -8.38 15.89
C GLN A 65 -21.84 -7.49 16.80
N ARG A 66 -22.13 -7.47 18.11
CA ARG A 66 -21.51 -6.53 19.06
C ARG A 66 -20.23 -7.04 19.70
N GLU A 67 -20.10 -8.35 19.83
CA GLU A 67 -19.03 -9.01 20.60
C GLU A 67 -18.10 -9.83 19.68
N ALA A 68 -18.13 -9.55 18.37
CA ALA A 68 -17.35 -10.26 17.38
C ALA A 68 -15.84 -10.22 17.70
N PRO A 69 -15.07 -11.27 17.37
CA PRO A 69 -13.63 -11.32 17.62
C PRO A 69 -12.86 -10.13 16.99
N PRO A 70 -11.68 -9.75 17.51
CA PRO A 70 -10.98 -8.52 17.10
C PRO A 70 -10.62 -8.41 15.61
N LEU A 71 -10.43 -9.55 14.93
CA LEU A 71 -10.14 -9.59 13.48
C LEU A 71 -11.40 -9.81 12.63
N ALA A 72 -12.55 -10.04 13.26
CA ALA A 72 -13.79 -10.30 12.57
C ALA A 72 -14.46 -8.99 12.17
N GLU A 73 -15.10 -9.03 11.01
CA GLU A 73 -15.90 -7.91 10.50
C GLU A 73 -17.23 -8.49 10.00
N VAL A 74 -18.26 -8.37 10.83
CA VAL A 74 -19.61 -8.83 10.51
C VAL A 74 -20.30 -7.76 9.66
N GLN A 75 -20.60 -8.08 8.40
CA GLN A 75 -21.24 -7.16 7.46
C GLN A 75 -22.76 -7.27 7.48
N ALA A 76 -23.26 -8.50 7.47
CA ALA A 76 -24.69 -8.76 7.52
C ALA A 76 -24.96 -10.06 8.29
N VAL A 77 -26.10 -10.10 8.96
CA VAL A 77 -26.64 -11.30 9.61
C VAL A 77 -28.03 -11.53 9.04
N ARG A 78 -28.17 -12.58 8.23
CA ARG A 78 -29.44 -12.97 7.60
C ARG A 78 -30.03 -14.13 8.39
N ARG A 79 -31.35 -14.12 8.57
CA ARG A 79 -32.05 -15.04 9.46
C ARG A 79 -33.26 -15.61 8.76
N TRP A 80 -33.49 -16.90 8.93
CA TRP A 80 -34.66 -17.60 8.44
C TRP A 80 -35.19 -18.48 9.55
N THR A 81 -36.46 -18.30 9.92
CA THR A 81 -37.14 -19.23 10.80
C THR A 81 -37.30 -20.58 10.08
N VAL A 82 -36.95 -21.66 10.78
CA VAL A 82 -37.02 -23.03 10.25
C VAL A 82 -37.72 -23.94 11.27
N PRO A 83 -38.22 -25.12 10.87
CA PRO A 83 -38.74 -26.09 11.82
C PRO A 83 -37.66 -26.53 12.82
N PRO A 84 -37.99 -26.69 14.12
CA PRO A 84 -37.08 -27.29 15.10
C PRO A 84 -36.61 -28.68 14.67
N ALA A 85 -35.34 -28.99 14.97
CA ALA A 85 -34.77 -30.31 14.74
C ALA A 85 -34.81 -31.14 16.03
N GLU A 86 -34.61 -32.45 15.91
CA GLU A 86 -34.40 -33.30 17.09
C GLU A 86 -33.22 -32.79 17.93
N ALA A 87 -33.41 -32.79 19.26
CA ALA A 87 -32.38 -32.33 20.19
C ALA A 87 -31.14 -33.22 20.09
N GLN A 88 -29.99 -32.62 19.78
CA GLN A 88 -28.72 -33.34 19.61
C GLN A 88 -27.78 -33.19 20.82
N GLY A 89 -28.28 -32.69 21.95
CA GLY A 89 -27.49 -32.57 23.19
C GLY A 89 -26.47 -31.43 23.16
N GLY A 90 -26.88 -30.23 22.71
CA GLY A 90 -26.07 -29.00 22.79
C GLY A 90 -25.74 -28.35 21.45
N PHE A 91 -24.72 -27.49 21.46
CA PHE A 91 -24.23 -26.77 20.29
C PHE A 91 -22.88 -27.32 19.83
N ARG A 92 -22.63 -27.42 18.51
CA ARG A 92 -21.40 -28.02 17.97
C ARG A 92 -20.80 -27.27 16.78
N ILE A 93 -19.47 -27.29 16.66
CA ILE A 93 -18.79 -26.87 15.42
C ILE A 93 -18.73 -28.08 14.49
N VAL A 94 -19.36 -27.98 13.31
CA VAL A 94 -19.42 -29.09 12.34
C VAL A 94 -18.50 -28.84 11.15
N THR A 95 -18.34 -29.87 10.31
CA THR A 95 -17.49 -29.81 9.11
C THR A 95 -17.95 -28.71 8.16
N SER A 96 -16.96 -28.00 7.61
CA SER A 96 -17.20 -26.95 6.62
C SER A 96 -17.86 -27.51 5.36
N ALA A 97 -18.77 -26.74 4.78
CA ALA A 97 -19.49 -27.12 3.56
C ALA A 97 -19.00 -26.33 2.36
N SER A 98 -18.80 -27.02 1.24
CA SER A 98 -18.52 -26.38 -0.05
C SER A 98 -19.83 -26.27 -0.83
N ALA A 99 -20.45 -25.08 -0.79
CA ALA A 99 -21.61 -24.73 -1.62
C ALA A 99 -21.23 -23.60 -2.61
N GLY A 100 -22.16 -23.08 -3.40
CA GLY A 100 -21.94 -21.82 -4.12
C GLY A 100 -21.86 -20.64 -3.15
N GLY A 101 -21.12 -19.58 -3.52
CA GLY A 101 -21.00 -18.35 -2.72
C GLY A 101 -19.59 -17.77 -2.66
N ARG A 102 -19.47 -16.58 -2.05
CA ARG A 102 -18.20 -15.88 -1.81
C ARG A 102 -18.16 -15.34 -0.38
N THR A 103 -17.02 -15.47 0.28
CA THR A 103 -16.74 -14.86 1.59
C THR A 103 -15.47 -14.02 1.55
N TRP A 104 -15.30 -13.11 2.51
CA TRP A 104 -14.11 -12.28 2.58
C TRP A 104 -12.97 -13.04 3.24
N VAL A 105 -11.75 -12.79 2.76
CA VAL A 105 -10.55 -13.41 3.31
C VAL A 105 -9.86 -12.43 4.24
N SER A 106 -9.65 -12.86 5.48
CA SER A 106 -8.90 -12.08 6.47
C SER A 106 -7.46 -11.82 6.00
N PRO A 107 -6.98 -10.57 6.08
CA PRO A 107 -5.56 -10.27 5.88
C PRO A 107 -4.67 -10.95 6.93
N ASP A 108 -3.36 -11.00 6.67
CA ASP A 108 -2.38 -11.42 7.67
C ASP A 108 -2.33 -10.45 8.86
N ALA A 109 -2.22 -10.96 10.09
CA ALA A 109 -2.22 -10.16 11.31
C ALA A 109 -0.95 -10.36 12.16
N ALA A 110 -0.46 -9.28 12.74
CA ALA A 110 0.66 -9.28 13.68
C ALA A 110 0.36 -10.09 14.94
N THR A 111 1.41 -10.59 15.60
CA THR A 111 1.31 -11.37 16.85
C THR A 111 0.51 -10.62 17.90
N CYS A 112 -0.56 -11.22 18.45
CA CYS A 112 -1.35 -10.59 19.50
C CYS A 112 -0.57 -10.53 20.84
N PRO A 113 -0.93 -9.62 21.77
CA PRO A 113 -0.25 -9.45 23.05
C PRO A 113 -0.15 -10.74 23.89
N ASP A 114 -1.19 -11.59 23.88
CA ASP A 114 -1.16 -12.85 24.61
C ASP A 114 -0.15 -13.86 24.03
N CYS A 115 -0.13 -14.03 22.71
CA CYS A 115 0.87 -14.89 22.08
C CYS A 115 2.28 -14.33 22.29
N LEU A 116 2.41 -13.00 22.40
CA LEU A 116 3.69 -12.36 22.69
C LEU A 116 4.13 -12.64 24.14
N ARG A 117 3.21 -12.66 25.10
CA ARG A 117 3.48 -13.10 26.49
C ARG A 117 3.97 -14.56 26.51
N GLU A 118 3.21 -15.46 25.90
CA GLU A 118 3.56 -16.89 25.80
C GLU A 118 4.92 -17.12 25.08
N LEU A 119 5.24 -16.31 24.06
CA LEU A 119 6.51 -16.39 23.34
C LEU A 119 7.73 -16.16 24.24
N PHE A 120 7.59 -15.31 25.26
CA PHE A 120 8.68 -14.90 26.15
C PHE A 120 8.58 -15.50 27.56
N ASP A 121 7.58 -16.35 27.83
CA ASP A 121 7.41 -17.04 29.11
C ASP A 121 8.17 -18.37 29.11
N PRO A 122 9.24 -18.53 29.92
CA PRO A 122 10.01 -19.77 30.00
C PRO A 122 9.21 -20.99 30.46
N ALA A 123 8.07 -20.79 31.12
CA ALA A 123 7.19 -21.87 31.56
C ALA A 123 6.23 -22.35 30.46
N ASP A 124 6.04 -21.57 29.37
CA ASP A 124 5.13 -21.94 28.29
C ASP A 124 5.77 -22.97 27.34
N ARG A 125 4.99 -23.95 26.90
CA ARG A 125 5.41 -24.97 25.93
C ARG A 125 5.84 -24.41 24.57
N ARG A 126 5.48 -23.15 24.28
CA ARG A 126 5.84 -22.40 23.09
C ARG A 126 6.85 -21.28 23.39
N TYR A 127 7.55 -21.34 24.53
CA TYR A 127 8.66 -20.45 24.81
C TYR A 127 9.62 -20.41 23.61
N ARG A 128 9.88 -19.19 23.13
CA ARG A 128 10.71 -18.89 21.94
C ARG A 128 10.29 -19.62 20.65
N TYR A 129 9.03 -20.06 20.52
CA TYR A 129 8.57 -20.72 19.31
C TYR A 129 8.20 -19.70 18.19
N PRO A 130 8.95 -19.63 17.07
CA PRO A 130 8.85 -18.52 16.11
C PRO A 130 7.61 -18.54 15.20
N PHE A 131 6.70 -19.50 15.38
CA PHE A 131 5.44 -19.61 14.64
C PHE A 131 4.21 -19.60 15.54
N ILE A 132 4.36 -19.25 16.83
CA ILE A 132 3.25 -19.12 17.75
C ILE A 132 2.16 -18.20 17.18
N ASN A 133 0.93 -18.68 17.21
CA ASN A 133 -0.25 -17.94 16.81
C ASN A 133 -1.47 -18.46 17.58
N CYS A 134 -2.57 -17.72 17.46
CA CYS A 134 -3.89 -18.14 17.92
C CYS A 134 -4.93 -17.72 16.87
N THR A 135 -6.21 -17.88 17.19
CA THR A 135 -7.31 -17.47 16.32
C THR A 135 -7.33 -15.96 16.02
N HIS A 136 -6.73 -15.13 16.88
CA HIS A 136 -6.71 -13.66 16.78
C HIS A 136 -5.44 -13.08 16.14
N CYS A 137 -4.48 -13.90 15.67
CA CYS A 137 -3.26 -13.37 15.04
C CYS A 137 -2.59 -14.36 14.07
N GLY A 138 -1.53 -13.89 13.40
CA GLY A 138 -0.67 -14.71 12.55
C GLY A 138 -1.09 -14.72 11.08
N PRO A 139 -0.49 -15.60 10.27
CA PRO A 139 -0.71 -15.62 8.83
C PRO A 139 -2.13 -16.07 8.47
N ARG A 140 -2.69 -15.46 7.42
CA ARG A 140 -3.97 -15.76 6.80
C ARG A 140 -3.79 -15.77 5.28
N PHE A 141 -4.01 -14.64 4.62
CA PHE A 141 -3.90 -14.52 3.16
C PHE A 141 -2.61 -15.13 2.60
N SER A 142 -1.45 -14.88 3.22
CA SER A 142 -0.16 -15.44 2.80
C SER A 142 -0.10 -16.99 2.72
N ILE A 143 -0.95 -17.71 3.46
CA ILE A 143 -0.92 -19.18 3.57
C ILE A 143 -2.17 -19.88 3.03
N ILE A 144 -3.25 -19.14 2.73
CA ILE A 144 -4.51 -19.71 2.21
C ILE A 144 -4.32 -20.11 0.76
N ARG A 145 -4.67 -21.36 0.43
CA ARG A 145 -4.67 -21.88 -0.95
C ARG A 145 -6.06 -21.85 -1.58
N ARG A 146 -7.10 -22.13 -0.79
CA ARG A 146 -8.52 -22.06 -1.20
C ARG A 146 -9.44 -21.92 0.01
N LEU A 147 -10.70 -21.60 -0.24
CA LEU A 147 -11.79 -21.58 0.75
C LEU A 147 -12.63 -22.87 0.66
N PRO A 148 -13.38 -23.26 1.71
CA PRO A 148 -13.45 -22.65 3.05
C PRO A 148 -12.13 -22.70 3.83
N TYR A 149 -11.93 -21.78 4.77
CA TYR A 149 -10.70 -21.68 5.56
C TYR A 149 -10.58 -22.83 6.58
N ASP A 150 -9.81 -23.84 6.22
CA ASP A 150 -9.42 -24.96 7.09
C ASP A 150 -7.97 -25.39 6.82
N ARG A 151 -7.32 -26.03 7.81
CA ARG A 151 -5.90 -26.43 7.79
C ARG A 151 -5.48 -27.13 6.49
N PRO A 152 -6.22 -28.11 5.93
CA PRO A 152 -5.86 -28.77 4.67
C PRO A 152 -5.80 -27.84 3.45
N HIS A 153 -6.50 -26.71 3.51
CA HIS A 153 -6.54 -25.70 2.46
C HIS A 153 -5.51 -24.58 2.67
N THR A 154 -4.53 -24.79 3.57
CA THR A 154 -3.45 -23.84 3.83
C THR A 154 -2.07 -24.47 3.61
N THR A 155 -1.01 -23.68 3.70
CA THR A 155 0.37 -24.20 3.72
C THR A 155 0.71 -24.99 4.99
N MET A 156 -0.17 -24.97 6.01
CA MET A 156 -0.03 -25.76 7.23
C MET A 156 -0.45 -27.23 7.07
N ALA A 157 -1.07 -27.60 5.94
CA ALA A 157 -1.56 -28.96 5.67
C ALA A 157 -0.47 -30.05 5.79
N ARG A 158 0.80 -29.70 5.58
CA ARG A 158 1.92 -30.64 5.65
C ARG A 158 2.53 -30.83 7.05
N PHE A 159 1.98 -30.13 8.05
CA PHE A 159 2.43 -30.19 9.44
C PHE A 159 1.27 -30.80 10.25
N PRO A 160 1.20 -32.13 10.43
CA PRO A 160 0.18 -32.76 11.29
C PRO A 160 0.29 -32.23 12.72
N MET A 161 -0.81 -32.01 13.43
CA MET A 161 -0.73 -31.55 14.82
C MET A 161 -0.28 -32.71 15.73
N CYS A 162 0.57 -32.43 16.73
CA CYS A 162 0.85 -33.41 17.78
C CYS A 162 -0.33 -33.49 18.76
N ALA A 163 -0.36 -34.53 19.60
CA ALA A 163 -1.44 -34.77 20.56
C ALA A 163 -1.78 -33.53 21.40
N ALA A 164 -0.79 -32.81 21.93
CA ALA A 164 -1.02 -31.62 22.73
C ALA A 164 -1.63 -30.45 21.93
N CYS A 165 -1.27 -30.29 20.65
CA CYS A 165 -1.90 -29.28 19.79
C CYS A 165 -3.32 -29.68 19.36
N GLU A 166 -3.61 -30.98 19.21
CA GLU A 166 -4.96 -31.47 18.94
C GLU A 166 -5.89 -31.23 20.13
N VAL A 167 -5.42 -31.45 21.36
CA VAL A 167 -6.20 -31.14 22.57
C VAL A 167 -6.64 -29.69 22.58
N GLU A 168 -5.72 -28.73 22.46
CA GLU A 168 -6.08 -27.30 22.41
C GLU A 168 -6.95 -26.94 21.20
N TYR A 169 -6.79 -27.63 20.07
CA TYR A 169 -7.59 -27.37 18.88
C TYR A 169 -9.06 -27.77 19.09
N HIS A 170 -9.30 -28.78 19.92
CA HIS A 170 -10.63 -29.31 20.24
C HIS A 170 -11.22 -28.80 21.57
N ASP A 171 -10.42 -28.21 22.45
CA ASP A 171 -10.87 -27.66 23.73
C ASP A 171 -11.51 -26.26 23.57
N PRO A 172 -12.82 -26.08 23.82
CA PRO A 172 -13.48 -24.79 23.72
C PRO A 172 -12.99 -23.73 24.72
N GLY A 173 -12.36 -24.14 25.81
CA GLY A 173 -11.74 -23.27 26.81
C GLY A 173 -10.39 -22.71 26.37
N ASP A 174 -9.74 -23.33 25.37
CA ASP A 174 -8.45 -22.88 24.88
C ASP A 174 -8.59 -21.78 23.81
N ARG A 175 -7.69 -20.80 23.85
CA ARG A 175 -7.65 -19.71 22.86
C ARG A 175 -7.27 -20.17 21.45
N ARG A 176 -6.74 -21.38 21.31
CA ARG A 176 -6.40 -22.07 20.07
C ARG A 176 -7.47 -23.04 19.60
N PHE A 177 -8.64 -23.05 20.25
CA PHE A 177 -9.82 -23.75 19.76
C PHE A 177 -10.07 -23.40 18.28
N HIS A 178 -10.03 -24.39 17.39
CA HIS A 178 -10.12 -24.24 15.94
C HIS A 178 -9.12 -23.26 15.28
N ALA A 179 -7.98 -22.97 15.90
CA ALA A 179 -6.89 -22.23 15.26
C ALA A 179 -6.24 -23.09 14.16
N GLN A 180 -6.65 -22.87 12.91
CA GLN A 180 -6.16 -23.65 11.76
C GLN A 180 -4.64 -23.69 11.60
N PRO A 181 -3.88 -22.61 11.91
CA PRO A 181 -2.42 -22.63 11.86
C PRO A 181 -1.76 -23.00 13.21
N ASN A 182 -2.48 -23.63 14.15
CA ASN A 182 -1.93 -24.07 15.42
C ASN A 182 -0.73 -25.00 15.20
N ALA A 183 0.33 -24.76 15.97
CA ALA A 183 1.55 -25.54 15.96
C ALA A 183 2.37 -25.28 17.24
N CYS A 184 3.34 -26.14 17.49
CA CYS A 184 4.33 -26.03 18.56
C CYS A 184 5.71 -26.47 18.04
N PRO A 185 6.77 -26.40 18.87
CA PRO A 185 8.08 -26.91 18.49
C PRO A 185 8.09 -28.37 18.00
N GLU A 186 7.22 -29.25 18.46
CA GLU A 186 7.23 -30.66 18.04
C GLU A 186 6.71 -30.87 16.62
N CYS A 187 5.56 -30.27 16.31
CA CYS A 187 4.80 -30.61 15.11
C CYS A 187 4.89 -29.56 14.00
N GLY A 188 5.38 -28.37 14.33
CA GLY A 188 5.30 -27.21 13.47
C GLY A 188 6.55 -26.91 12.64
N PRO A 189 6.51 -25.79 11.90
CA PRO A 189 7.63 -25.32 11.10
C PRO A 189 8.89 -25.05 11.94
N LYS A 190 10.04 -25.12 11.28
CA LYS A 190 11.38 -24.94 11.89
C LYS A 190 12.16 -23.82 11.20
N VAL A 191 12.87 -23.03 12.01
CA VAL A 191 13.82 -22.02 11.54
C VAL A 191 15.21 -22.67 11.39
N ARG A 192 15.96 -22.24 10.37
CA ARG A 192 17.33 -22.66 10.10
C ARG A 192 18.19 -21.46 9.73
N LEU A 193 19.39 -21.38 10.31
CA LEU A 193 20.42 -20.43 9.91
C LEU A 193 21.41 -21.11 8.93
N GLU A 194 21.46 -20.62 7.70
CA GLU A 194 22.46 -21.03 6.72
C GLU A 194 23.53 -19.94 6.56
N VAL A 195 24.74 -20.24 7.03
CA VAL A 195 25.92 -19.37 6.88
C VAL A 195 27.14 -20.19 6.41
N PRO A 196 28.08 -19.58 5.64
CA PRO A 196 29.37 -20.17 5.30
C PRO A 196 30.20 -20.53 6.55
N ALA A 197 31.14 -21.48 6.41
CA ALA A 197 31.96 -21.96 7.52
C ALA A 197 32.70 -20.85 8.29
N ARG A 198 33.19 -19.81 7.59
CA ARG A 198 33.85 -18.66 8.21
C ARG A 198 32.96 -17.93 9.23
N TRP A 199 31.66 -17.84 8.95
CA TRP A 199 30.68 -17.17 9.80
C TRP A 199 30.15 -18.08 10.91
N ARG A 200 30.21 -19.41 10.73
CA ARG A 200 29.87 -20.36 11.80
C ARG A 200 30.80 -20.22 13.01
N ARG A 201 32.11 -20.03 12.76
CA ARG A 201 33.12 -19.87 13.82
C ARG A 201 33.01 -18.54 14.58
N VAL A 202 32.35 -17.54 14.00
CA VAL A 202 32.17 -16.19 14.58
C VAL A 202 31.07 -16.17 15.65
N VAL A 203 30.20 -17.19 15.65
CA VAL A 203 29.11 -17.32 16.62
C VAL A 203 29.40 -18.51 17.52
N ALA A 204 29.46 -18.30 18.83
CA ALA A 204 29.65 -19.39 19.79
C ALA A 204 28.48 -20.38 19.72
N ASP A 205 28.75 -21.66 19.96
CA ASP A 205 27.71 -22.71 20.10
C ASP A 205 26.76 -22.46 21.29
N ALA A 206 27.09 -21.52 22.18
CA ALA A 206 26.34 -21.17 23.40
C ALA A 206 25.05 -20.35 23.18
N GLN A 207 24.59 -20.15 21.94
CA GLN A 207 23.33 -19.46 21.67
C GLN A 207 22.15 -20.43 21.70
N PRO A 208 20.98 -20.03 22.24
CA PRO A 208 19.86 -20.96 22.48
C PRO A 208 19.24 -21.51 21.18
N ASP A 209 19.31 -20.77 20.07
CA ASP A 209 18.73 -21.16 18.79
C ASP A 209 19.35 -20.39 17.60
N ASP A 210 18.89 -20.72 16.38
CA ASP A 210 19.31 -20.05 15.14
C ASP A 210 18.95 -18.57 15.04
N ILE A 211 17.93 -18.12 15.77
CA ILE A 211 17.51 -16.70 15.77
C ILE A 211 18.50 -15.89 16.60
N ALA A 212 18.87 -16.39 17.79
CA ALA A 212 19.88 -15.76 18.64
C ALA A 212 21.26 -15.72 17.94
N ARG A 213 21.61 -16.79 17.20
CA ARG A 213 22.82 -16.81 16.36
C ARG A 213 22.78 -15.76 15.26
N ALA A 214 21.64 -15.60 14.58
CA ALA A 214 21.45 -14.57 13.56
C ALA A 214 21.54 -13.15 14.15
N ALA A 215 20.93 -12.92 15.31
CA ALA A 215 21.02 -11.64 16.04
C ALA A 215 22.47 -11.27 16.38
N ALA A 216 23.27 -12.23 16.83
CA ALA A 216 24.69 -12.02 17.11
C ALA A 216 25.51 -11.67 15.86
N LEU A 217 25.19 -12.27 14.70
CA LEU A 217 25.83 -11.94 13.42
C LEU A 217 25.48 -10.52 12.96
N LEU A 218 24.21 -10.13 13.07
CA LEU A 218 23.74 -8.78 12.70
C LEU A 218 24.46 -7.70 13.51
N ARG A 219 24.61 -7.90 14.84
CA ARG A 219 25.41 -7.00 15.70
C ARG A 219 26.87 -6.89 15.29
N ARG A 220 27.44 -7.92 14.66
CA ARG A 220 28.82 -7.90 14.14
C ARG A 220 28.89 -7.33 12.71
N GLY A 221 27.83 -6.70 12.23
CA GLY A 221 27.77 -6.03 10.92
C GLY A 221 27.50 -6.98 9.74
N ALA A 222 27.11 -8.24 9.96
CA ALA A 222 26.71 -9.12 8.88
C ALA A 222 25.39 -8.66 8.24
N ILE A 223 25.21 -8.93 6.95
CA ILE A 223 23.95 -8.75 6.24
C ILE A 223 23.31 -10.13 6.09
N LEU A 224 22.08 -10.30 6.57
CA LEU A 224 21.36 -11.57 6.49
C LEU A 224 20.09 -11.43 5.66
N ALA A 225 19.75 -12.47 4.90
CA ALA A 225 18.44 -12.62 4.29
C ALA A 225 17.50 -13.35 5.25
N ILE A 226 16.40 -12.73 5.65
CA ILE A 226 15.48 -13.26 6.67
C ILE A 226 14.14 -13.58 6.01
N LYS A 227 13.67 -14.82 6.12
CA LYS A 227 12.35 -15.21 5.63
C LYS A 227 11.27 -14.73 6.59
N GLY A 228 10.51 -13.72 6.15
CA GLY A 228 9.34 -13.20 6.85
C GLY A 228 8.05 -13.93 6.46
N LEU A 229 6.93 -13.23 6.64
CA LEU A 229 5.60 -13.78 6.37
C LEU A 229 5.24 -13.80 4.88
N GLY A 230 5.55 -12.72 4.16
CA GLY A 230 5.18 -12.51 2.75
C GLY A 230 6.31 -12.66 1.74
N GLY A 231 7.56 -12.80 2.22
CA GLY A 231 8.76 -13.10 1.44
C GLY A 231 10.02 -12.87 2.29
N PHE A 232 11.17 -12.69 1.65
CA PHE A 232 12.44 -12.43 2.34
C PHE A 232 12.70 -10.92 2.55
N HIS A 233 13.40 -10.58 3.63
CA HIS A 233 14.01 -9.28 3.90
C HIS A 233 15.53 -9.38 3.84
N LEU A 234 16.22 -8.29 3.50
CA LEU A 234 17.64 -8.10 3.81
C LEU A 234 17.74 -7.27 5.08
N ALA A 235 18.54 -7.74 6.03
CA ALA A 235 18.71 -7.12 7.32
C ALA A 235 20.18 -6.90 7.67
N CYS A 236 20.45 -5.76 8.29
CA CYS A 236 21.70 -5.40 8.95
C CYS A 236 21.41 -4.44 10.11
N ASP A 237 22.38 -4.23 11.00
CA ASP A 237 22.28 -3.25 12.07
C ASP A 237 22.14 -1.83 11.51
N ALA A 238 21.06 -1.14 11.86
CA ALA A 238 20.76 0.20 11.36
C ALA A 238 21.57 1.30 12.06
N THR A 239 22.32 0.98 13.11
CA THR A 239 23.26 1.91 13.76
C THR A 239 24.65 1.89 13.13
N GLN A 240 24.95 0.86 12.31
CA GLN A 240 26.28 0.69 11.69
C GLN A 240 26.33 1.23 10.26
N ALA A 241 26.86 2.44 10.09
CA ALA A 241 26.96 3.11 8.79
C ALA A 241 27.68 2.27 7.71
N GLU A 242 28.72 1.52 8.08
CA GLU A 242 29.44 0.64 7.16
C GLU A 242 28.59 -0.55 6.69
N ALA A 243 27.80 -1.16 7.59
CA ALA A 243 26.91 -2.27 7.23
C ALA A 243 25.80 -1.81 6.29
N VAL A 244 25.25 -0.62 6.56
CA VAL A 244 24.28 0.03 5.67
C VAL A 244 24.90 0.38 4.32
N ALA A 245 26.13 0.90 4.29
CA ALA A 245 26.86 1.22 3.05
C ALA A 245 27.10 -0.03 2.20
N ARG A 246 27.61 -1.12 2.79
CA ARG A 246 27.78 -2.42 2.11
C ARG A 246 26.46 -2.94 1.55
N LEU A 247 25.35 -2.81 2.28
CA LEU A 247 24.03 -3.22 1.79
C LEU A 247 23.59 -2.38 0.59
N ARG A 248 23.80 -1.06 0.62
CA ARG A 248 23.46 -0.17 -0.51
C ARG A 248 24.26 -0.50 -1.77
N GLU A 249 25.56 -0.68 -1.62
CA GLU A 249 26.47 -1.03 -2.71
C GLU A 249 26.02 -2.34 -3.37
N ARG A 250 25.90 -3.40 -2.57
CA ARG A 250 25.52 -4.73 -3.07
C ARG A 250 24.13 -4.73 -3.72
N LYS A 251 23.17 -3.98 -3.18
CA LYS A 251 21.80 -3.85 -3.73
C LYS A 251 21.72 -2.86 -4.90
N THR A 252 22.81 -2.19 -5.25
CA THR A 252 22.84 -1.10 -6.24
C THR A 252 21.80 -0.01 -5.96
N ARG A 253 21.55 0.28 -4.67
CA ARG A 253 20.49 1.18 -4.19
C ARG A 253 21.07 2.33 -3.36
N PRO A 254 21.67 3.33 -4.01
CA PRO A 254 22.45 4.37 -3.31
C PRO A 254 21.59 5.29 -2.43
N HIS A 255 20.41 5.71 -2.91
CA HIS A 255 19.64 6.77 -2.21
C HIS A 255 18.27 6.34 -1.69
N LYS A 256 17.61 5.35 -2.31
CA LYS A 256 16.23 4.98 -1.92
C LYS A 256 16.19 4.57 -0.44
N PRO A 257 15.33 5.18 0.40
CA PRO A 257 15.35 4.97 1.85
C PRO A 257 15.16 3.51 2.26
N PHE A 258 15.80 3.11 3.35
CA PHE A 258 15.57 1.80 3.95
C PHE A 258 14.53 1.88 5.06
N ALA A 259 13.66 0.87 5.11
CA ALA A 259 12.78 0.67 6.26
C ALA A 259 13.59 0.07 7.42
N VAL A 260 13.28 0.50 8.64
CA VAL A 260 13.93 0.06 9.88
C VAL A 260 12.88 -0.56 10.79
N MET A 261 13.15 -1.78 11.26
CA MET A 261 12.34 -2.44 12.27
C MET A 261 12.92 -2.15 13.65
N MET A 262 12.06 -1.73 14.57
CA MET A 262 12.42 -1.39 15.95
C MET A 262 11.60 -2.21 16.93
N ARG A 263 12.20 -2.65 18.03
CA ARG A 263 11.63 -3.67 18.95
C ARG A 263 10.24 -3.31 19.47
N ASP A 264 10.03 -2.07 19.87
CA ASP A 264 8.81 -1.58 20.52
C ASP A 264 8.66 -0.06 20.31
N LEU A 265 7.49 0.50 20.68
CA LEU A 265 7.24 1.94 20.58
C LEU A 265 8.21 2.79 21.42
N ALA A 266 8.75 2.26 22.52
CA ALA A 266 9.70 2.99 23.34
C ALA A 266 11.00 3.21 22.56
N MET A 267 11.50 2.18 21.87
CA MET A 267 12.63 2.30 20.95
C MET A 267 12.32 3.27 19.80
N VAL A 268 11.12 3.22 19.20
CA VAL A 268 10.74 4.16 18.13
C VAL A 268 10.81 5.61 18.60
N ARG A 269 10.28 5.93 19.79
CA ARG A 269 10.27 7.30 20.34
C ARG A 269 11.67 7.85 20.65
N ARG A 270 12.67 6.97 20.86
CA ARG A 270 14.08 7.38 21.00
C ARG A 270 14.66 7.90 19.67
N TYR A 271 14.15 7.40 18.54
CA TYR A 271 14.72 7.64 17.22
C TYR A 271 13.90 8.57 16.33
N CYS A 272 12.58 8.62 16.55
CA CYS A 272 11.63 9.31 15.70
C CYS A 272 10.61 10.08 16.53
N GLU A 273 10.01 11.08 15.90
CA GLU A 273 8.80 11.71 16.40
C GLU A 273 7.59 10.84 16.09
N VAL A 274 6.74 10.60 17.09
CA VAL A 274 5.61 9.67 16.98
C VAL A 274 4.34 10.36 17.44
N SER A 275 3.46 10.69 16.49
CA SER A 275 2.09 11.13 16.80
C SER A 275 1.22 9.96 17.25
N ASP A 276 0.08 10.25 17.87
CA ASP A 276 -0.88 9.20 18.29
C ASP A 276 -1.39 8.37 17.11
N GLN A 277 -1.62 9.01 15.96
CA GLN A 277 -2.03 8.33 14.74
C GLN A 277 -0.93 7.38 14.22
N ALA A 278 0.33 7.81 14.27
CA ALA A 278 1.46 6.98 13.90
C ALA A 278 1.65 5.79 14.88
N ALA A 279 1.50 6.02 16.19
CA ALA A 279 1.55 4.97 17.20
C ALA A 279 0.45 3.93 16.96
N ALA A 280 -0.78 4.37 16.73
CA ALA A 280 -1.92 3.50 16.45
C ALA A 280 -1.70 2.64 15.18
N LEU A 281 -1.12 3.22 14.12
CA LEU A 281 -0.75 2.46 12.92
C LEU A 281 0.32 1.42 13.23
N LEU A 282 1.41 1.81 13.90
CA LEU A 282 2.53 0.91 14.22
C LEU A 282 2.09 -0.30 15.06
N THR A 283 1.20 -0.10 16.04
CA THR A 283 0.70 -1.16 16.93
C THR A 283 -0.55 -1.87 16.42
N SER A 284 -1.07 -1.46 15.27
CA SER A 284 -2.23 -2.11 14.67
C SER A 284 -1.95 -3.58 14.32
N PRO A 285 -2.98 -4.45 14.23
CA PRO A 285 -2.81 -5.81 13.74
C PRO A 285 -2.18 -5.88 12.34
N GLN A 286 -2.28 -4.80 11.55
CA GLN A 286 -1.67 -4.71 10.22
C GLN A 286 -0.16 -4.46 10.28
N ALA A 287 0.35 -3.82 11.34
CA ALA A 287 1.76 -3.48 11.56
C ALA A 287 2.49 -3.04 10.27
N PRO A 288 2.04 -1.95 9.61
CA PRO A 288 2.69 -1.41 8.41
C PRO A 288 4.03 -0.75 8.74
N ILE A 289 4.79 -0.43 7.70
CA ILE A 289 5.84 0.59 7.77
C ILE A 289 5.14 1.95 7.81
N VAL A 290 5.51 2.81 8.75
CA VAL A 290 5.01 4.17 8.91
C VAL A 290 6.16 5.16 8.68
N LEU A 291 5.96 6.17 7.85
CA LEU A 291 6.93 7.25 7.65
C LEU A 291 6.88 8.22 8.83
N LEU A 292 7.99 8.39 9.53
CA LEU A 292 8.10 9.24 10.72
C LEU A 292 9.23 10.27 10.56
N PRO A 293 9.08 11.50 11.09
CA PRO A 293 10.21 12.41 11.24
C PRO A 293 11.28 11.78 12.12
N ARG A 294 12.53 11.84 11.65
CA ARG A 294 13.69 11.34 12.38
C ARG A 294 14.14 12.40 13.40
N ARG A 295 14.51 11.97 14.60
CA ARG A 295 15.18 12.84 15.58
C ARG A 295 16.66 12.99 15.24
N GLU A 296 17.16 14.20 15.40
CA GLU A 296 18.58 14.52 15.30
C GLU A 296 19.38 13.95 16.48
N GLY A 297 20.71 13.87 16.34
CA GLY A 297 21.61 13.41 17.41
C GLY A 297 21.47 11.94 17.80
N THR A 298 20.86 11.11 16.94
CA THR A 298 20.67 9.67 17.16
C THR A 298 21.85 8.84 16.64
N ASP A 299 22.05 7.64 17.20
CA ASP A 299 23.08 6.68 16.75
C ASP A 299 22.67 5.89 15.47
N LEU A 300 21.52 6.21 14.87
CA LEU A 300 21.12 5.65 13.58
C LEU A 300 22.07 6.10 12.48
N ALA A 301 22.42 5.17 11.59
CA ALA A 301 23.32 5.48 10.49
C ALA A 301 22.75 6.60 9.59
N PRO A 302 23.54 7.65 9.26
CA PRO A 302 23.06 8.78 8.46
C PRO A 302 22.65 8.37 7.04
N ASN A 303 23.25 7.29 6.51
CA ASN A 303 22.96 6.77 5.18
C ASN A 303 21.72 5.86 5.13
N LEU A 304 20.84 5.81 6.14
CA LEU A 304 19.56 5.07 6.06
C LEU A 304 18.55 5.70 5.10
N ALA A 305 18.49 7.04 5.06
CA ALA A 305 17.61 7.81 4.18
C ALA A 305 18.34 9.11 3.73
N PRO A 306 19.34 9.00 2.82
CA PRO A 306 20.18 10.14 2.43
C PRO A 306 19.36 11.34 1.94
N GLY A 307 19.59 12.51 2.55
CA GLY A 307 18.93 13.78 2.20
C GLY A 307 17.48 13.90 2.64
N LEU A 308 16.94 12.94 3.39
CA LEU A 308 15.57 13.00 3.91
C LEU A 308 15.55 13.12 5.43
N ASP A 309 14.56 13.86 5.93
CA ASP A 309 14.26 14.06 7.34
C ASP A 309 13.31 12.99 7.92
N THR A 310 12.87 12.05 7.08
CA THR A 310 11.91 10.99 7.45
C THR A 310 12.50 9.60 7.30
N LEU A 311 12.03 8.68 8.14
CA LEU A 311 12.41 7.28 8.15
C LEU A 311 11.17 6.39 8.09
N GLY A 312 11.21 5.35 7.27
CA GLY A 312 10.20 4.29 7.30
C GLY A 312 10.45 3.36 8.47
N VAL A 313 9.57 3.36 9.46
CA VAL A 313 9.71 2.54 10.69
C VAL A 313 8.61 1.49 10.76
N MET A 314 8.94 0.28 11.21
CA MET A 314 7.96 -0.77 11.48
C MET A 314 8.24 -1.48 12.81
N LEU A 315 7.21 -2.06 13.42
CA LEU A 315 7.37 -2.96 14.57
C LEU A 315 7.44 -4.42 14.13
N PRO A 316 8.02 -5.33 14.95
CA PRO A 316 7.94 -6.76 14.73
C PRO A 316 6.49 -7.21 14.60
N TYR A 317 6.20 -7.91 13.50
CA TYR A 317 4.86 -8.41 13.21
C TYR A 317 4.77 -9.95 13.16
N THR A 318 5.89 -10.65 13.37
CA THR A 318 5.90 -12.12 13.54
C THR A 318 6.69 -12.49 14.79
N PRO A 319 6.45 -13.67 15.38
CA PRO A 319 7.23 -14.11 16.54
C PRO A 319 8.73 -14.24 16.24
N LEU A 320 9.10 -14.65 15.03
CA LEU A 320 10.50 -14.64 14.57
C LEU A 320 11.11 -13.23 14.68
N HIS A 321 10.41 -12.20 14.23
CA HIS A 321 10.90 -10.83 14.32
C HIS A 321 10.97 -10.35 15.78
N HIS A 322 10.01 -10.70 16.63
CA HIS A 322 10.06 -10.33 18.05
C HIS A 322 11.30 -10.93 18.74
N LEU A 323 11.55 -12.23 18.53
CA LEU A 323 12.73 -12.90 19.06
C LEU A 323 14.03 -12.28 18.52
N LEU A 324 14.10 -12.04 17.21
CA LEU A 324 15.28 -11.47 16.58
C LEU A 324 15.60 -10.08 17.13
N LEU A 325 14.61 -9.19 17.23
CA LEU A 325 14.82 -7.81 17.72
C LEU A 325 15.08 -7.79 19.23
N HIS A 326 14.46 -8.70 19.99
CA HIS A 326 14.77 -8.90 21.40
C HIS A 326 16.23 -9.30 21.56
N ASP A 327 16.65 -10.37 20.89
CA ASP A 327 17.99 -10.91 21.03
C ASP A 327 19.03 -9.96 20.45
N ALA A 328 18.75 -9.22 19.37
CA ALA A 328 19.67 -8.28 18.73
C ALA A 328 19.92 -7.03 19.59
N GLY A 329 18.86 -6.47 20.20
CA GLY A 329 18.93 -5.28 21.05
C GLY A 329 19.13 -3.95 20.32
N VAL A 330 19.16 -3.95 18.99
CA VAL A 330 19.39 -2.78 18.13
C VAL A 330 18.33 -2.68 17.03
N PRO A 331 18.06 -1.47 16.48
CA PRO A 331 17.24 -1.31 15.28
C PRO A 331 17.86 -2.04 14.09
N LEU A 332 17.04 -2.73 13.29
CA LEU A 332 17.51 -3.46 12.12
C LEU A 332 16.92 -2.88 10.84
N VAL A 333 17.74 -2.71 9.81
CA VAL A 333 17.23 -2.51 8.45
C VAL A 333 16.40 -3.72 8.07
N MET A 334 15.23 -3.50 7.46
CA MET A 334 14.33 -4.55 6.94
C MET A 334 13.82 -4.14 5.56
N THR A 335 14.68 -4.20 4.55
CA THR A 335 14.27 -3.97 3.15
C THR A 335 13.87 -5.28 2.48
N SER A 336 13.02 -5.21 1.44
CA SER A 336 12.71 -6.35 0.58
C SER A 336 13.95 -7.15 0.12
N GLY A 337 13.86 -8.47 0.18
CA GLY A 337 14.86 -9.45 -0.25
C GLY A 337 14.80 -9.69 -1.75
N ASN A 338 15.22 -8.68 -2.51
CA ASN A 338 15.31 -8.65 -3.97
C ASN A 338 16.50 -7.78 -4.41
N ARG A 339 16.95 -7.98 -5.65
CA ARG A 339 17.71 -6.94 -6.34
C ARG A 339 16.77 -5.77 -6.67
N GLN A 340 17.32 -4.64 -7.07
CA GLN A 340 16.52 -3.49 -7.47
C GLN A 340 15.54 -3.90 -8.59
N ASP A 341 14.27 -3.49 -8.44
CA ASP A 341 13.16 -3.70 -9.37
C ASP A 341 12.75 -5.16 -9.67
N GLU A 342 13.34 -6.13 -8.98
CA GLU A 342 12.91 -7.54 -9.01
C GLU A 342 11.81 -7.84 -7.99
N LEU A 343 11.09 -8.95 -8.16
CA LEU A 343 10.18 -9.46 -7.13
C LEU A 343 10.94 -9.96 -5.90
N MET A 344 10.33 -9.84 -4.72
CA MET A 344 10.84 -10.45 -3.50
C MET A 344 11.06 -11.96 -3.70
N ALA A 345 12.03 -12.60 -3.05
CA ALA A 345 12.06 -14.07 -3.04
C ALA A 345 10.93 -14.62 -2.14
N ARG A 346 10.25 -15.71 -2.53
CA ARG A 346 9.25 -16.40 -1.68
C ARG A 346 9.75 -17.76 -1.16
N THR A 347 10.58 -18.45 -1.94
CA THR A 347 11.17 -19.73 -1.57
C THR A 347 12.63 -19.56 -1.18
N HIS A 348 13.16 -20.50 -0.40
CA HIS A 348 14.58 -20.48 -0.04
C HIS A 348 15.46 -20.66 -1.29
N ALA A 349 15.05 -21.50 -2.26
CA ALA A 349 15.77 -21.68 -3.51
C ALA A 349 15.85 -20.38 -4.33
N GLU A 350 14.74 -19.66 -4.49
CA GLU A 350 14.71 -18.34 -5.12
C GLU A 350 15.62 -17.34 -4.38
N ALA A 351 15.55 -17.30 -3.04
CA ALA A 351 16.37 -16.41 -2.24
C ALA A 351 17.86 -16.71 -2.37
N ARG A 352 18.23 -17.98 -2.40
CA ARG A 352 19.63 -18.42 -2.53
C ARG A 352 20.17 -18.07 -3.92
N ALA A 353 19.37 -18.22 -4.97
CA ALA A 353 19.75 -17.84 -6.32
C ALA A 353 19.95 -16.33 -6.47
N ALA A 354 19.02 -15.52 -5.95
CA ALA A 354 19.02 -14.07 -6.17
C ALA A 354 19.90 -13.29 -5.17
N LEU A 355 19.94 -13.71 -3.91
CA LEU A 355 20.47 -12.89 -2.80
C LEU A 355 21.83 -13.33 -2.27
N ARG A 356 22.34 -14.51 -2.66
CA ARG A 356 23.64 -15.01 -2.19
C ARG A 356 24.80 -14.02 -2.37
N PRO A 357 24.89 -13.24 -3.46
CA PRO A 357 25.94 -12.22 -3.59
C PRO A 357 25.79 -11.04 -2.63
N LEU A 358 24.60 -10.86 -2.04
CA LEU A 358 24.26 -9.70 -1.23
C LEU A 358 24.47 -9.93 0.27
N VAL A 359 24.39 -11.19 0.72
CA VAL A 359 24.28 -11.56 2.14
C VAL A 359 25.34 -12.55 2.59
N GLU A 360 25.68 -12.45 3.87
CA GLU A 360 26.53 -13.40 4.57
C GLU A 360 25.79 -14.70 4.94
N GLY A 361 24.46 -14.68 5.02
CA GLY A 361 23.68 -15.87 5.34
C GLY A 361 22.17 -15.69 5.22
N PHE A 362 21.45 -16.78 5.47
CA PHE A 362 20.01 -16.87 5.37
C PHE A 362 19.42 -17.39 6.67
N LEU A 363 18.52 -16.63 7.30
CA LEU A 363 17.65 -17.11 8.36
C LEU A 363 16.30 -17.44 7.74
N TRP A 364 16.01 -18.71 7.53
CA TRP A 364 14.82 -19.14 6.79
C TRP A 364 14.04 -20.22 7.52
N HIS A 365 12.84 -20.51 7.03
CA HIS A 365 12.01 -21.56 7.60
C HIS A 365 11.28 -22.37 6.55
N ASP A 366 10.89 -23.57 6.94
CA ASP A 366 10.20 -24.49 6.06
C ASP A 366 8.73 -24.14 5.81
N ARG A 367 8.01 -23.33 6.61
CA ARG A 367 6.63 -22.93 6.23
C ARG A 367 6.58 -22.27 4.83
N PRO A 368 5.85 -22.82 3.84
CA PRO A 368 5.73 -22.20 2.52
C PRO A 368 4.94 -20.89 2.57
N ILE A 369 5.33 -19.93 1.74
CA ILE A 369 4.58 -18.70 1.47
C ILE A 369 3.81 -18.96 0.17
N HIS A 370 2.48 -18.98 0.25
CA HIS A 370 1.64 -19.21 -0.92
C HIS A 370 1.46 -17.90 -1.69
N ASN A 371 0.89 -16.88 -1.05
CA ASN A 371 0.72 -15.55 -1.62
C ASN A 371 1.87 -14.66 -1.17
N ARG A 372 2.62 -14.15 -2.15
CA ARG A 372 3.61 -13.08 -1.92
C ARG A 372 2.85 -11.85 -1.46
N VAL A 373 3.38 -11.17 -0.44
CA VAL A 373 2.78 -9.94 0.05
C VAL A 373 3.86 -9.04 0.64
N ASP A 374 4.10 -7.91 -0.03
CA ASP A 374 5.04 -6.89 0.45
C ASP A 374 4.51 -6.19 1.70
N ASP A 375 5.42 -5.61 2.49
CA ASP A 375 5.04 -4.74 3.60
C ASP A 375 4.28 -3.51 3.10
N SER A 376 3.15 -3.22 3.74
CA SER A 376 2.41 -1.98 3.50
C SER A 376 3.21 -0.79 4.04
N VAL A 377 3.09 0.35 3.36
CA VAL A 377 3.74 1.60 3.75
C VAL A 377 2.67 2.66 3.92
N TRP A 378 2.70 3.38 5.03
CA TRP A 378 1.74 4.40 5.41
C TRP A 378 2.43 5.72 5.72
N MET A 379 1.74 6.80 5.40
CA MET A 379 2.09 8.13 5.83
C MET A 379 1.07 8.59 6.87
N ALA A 380 1.56 9.21 7.94
CA ALA A 380 0.74 9.97 8.88
C ALA A 380 1.11 11.45 8.76
N SER A 381 0.10 12.31 8.72
CA SER A 381 0.22 13.77 8.59
C SER A 381 -0.74 14.45 9.56
N ALA A 382 -0.62 15.76 9.74
CA ALA A 382 -1.55 16.52 10.58
C ALA A 382 -3.00 16.48 10.07
N VAL A 383 -3.22 16.18 8.78
CA VAL A 383 -4.55 16.20 8.14
C VAL A 383 -5.16 14.81 7.93
N GLY A 384 -4.41 13.75 8.24
CA GLY A 384 -4.85 12.36 8.11
C GLY A 384 -3.72 11.37 7.83
N ALA A 385 -4.07 10.10 7.73
CA ALA A 385 -3.15 9.03 7.35
C ALA A 385 -3.71 8.22 6.17
N PHE A 386 -2.80 7.81 5.30
CA PHE A 386 -3.13 7.07 4.08
C PHE A 386 -1.99 6.13 3.69
N PRO A 387 -2.28 5.03 2.98
CA PRO A 387 -1.25 4.13 2.49
C PRO A 387 -0.50 4.77 1.31
N LEU A 388 0.82 4.65 1.28
CA LEU A 388 1.62 4.79 0.06
C LEU A 388 1.72 3.46 -0.69
N ARG A 389 1.61 2.35 0.06
CA ARG A 389 1.52 1.00 -0.49
C ARG A 389 0.54 0.19 0.35
N ARG A 390 -0.51 -0.32 -0.29
CA ARG A 390 -1.50 -1.22 0.31
C ARG A 390 -1.16 -2.67 -0.05
N SER A 391 -0.73 -3.46 0.92
CA SER A 391 -0.32 -4.86 0.73
C SER A 391 -0.54 -5.67 2.03
N ARG A 392 0.50 -6.10 2.75
CA ARG A 392 0.38 -6.92 3.97
C ARG A 392 -0.49 -6.25 5.02
N GLY A 393 -1.37 -7.03 5.65
CA GLY A 393 -2.33 -6.55 6.66
C GLY A 393 -3.60 -5.92 6.08
N TYR A 394 -3.63 -5.63 4.77
CA TYR A 394 -4.75 -4.96 4.13
C TYR A 394 -5.33 -5.79 2.99
N ALA A 395 -4.50 -6.22 2.03
CA ALA A 395 -4.93 -7.15 1.00
C ALA A 395 -5.23 -8.53 1.62
N PRO A 396 -6.32 -9.20 1.23
CA PRO A 396 -7.25 -8.90 0.15
C PRO A 396 -8.60 -8.36 0.65
N ARG A 397 -8.63 -7.62 1.79
CA ARG A 397 -9.87 -7.05 2.34
C ARG A 397 -10.51 -6.13 1.30
N PRO A 398 -11.79 -6.35 0.91
CA PRO A 398 -12.44 -5.56 -0.12
C PRO A 398 -12.77 -4.16 0.37
N LEU A 399 -12.92 -3.24 -0.58
CA LEU A 399 -13.60 -1.97 -0.40
C LEU A 399 -15.01 -2.09 -0.95
N ARG A 400 -16.01 -1.54 -0.24
CA ARG A 400 -17.37 -1.44 -0.77
C ARG A 400 -17.55 -0.12 -1.50
N LEU A 401 -17.69 -0.21 -2.82
CA LEU A 401 -18.06 0.90 -3.68
C LEU A 401 -19.54 1.16 -3.46
N GLY A 402 -19.97 2.40 -3.25
CA GLY A 402 -21.39 2.75 -3.03
C GLY A 402 -22.32 2.51 -4.22
N LEU A 403 -21.97 1.55 -5.09
CA LEU A 403 -22.66 1.10 -6.28
C LEU A 403 -22.35 -0.38 -6.51
N ALA A 404 -23.31 -1.11 -7.08
CA ALA A 404 -23.11 -2.49 -7.48
C ALA A 404 -22.81 -2.56 -8.98
N ALA A 405 -21.68 -3.16 -9.35
CA ALA A 405 -21.38 -3.45 -10.74
C ALA A 405 -22.35 -4.52 -11.28
N PRO A 406 -23.06 -4.27 -12.40
CA PRO A 406 -23.97 -5.26 -13.00
C PRO A 406 -23.25 -6.55 -13.43
N GLU A 407 -22.02 -6.39 -13.91
CA GLU A 407 -21.14 -7.47 -14.34
C GLU A 407 -19.81 -7.39 -13.58
N PRO A 408 -19.14 -8.52 -13.28
CA PRO A 408 -17.83 -8.50 -12.65
C PRO A 408 -16.79 -7.79 -13.53
N VAL A 409 -16.04 -6.86 -12.92
CA VAL A 409 -14.99 -6.06 -13.59
C VAL A 409 -13.62 -6.48 -13.07
N LEU A 410 -12.65 -6.68 -13.97
CA LEU A 410 -11.23 -6.76 -13.62
C LEU A 410 -10.54 -5.48 -14.14
N ALA A 411 -10.15 -4.61 -13.22
CA ALA A 411 -9.32 -3.46 -13.52
C ALA A 411 -7.84 -3.80 -13.37
N LEU A 412 -7.05 -3.50 -14.40
CA LEU A 412 -5.68 -3.96 -14.53
C LEU A 412 -4.65 -3.07 -13.83
N GLY A 413 -5.00 -1.82 -13.53
CA GLY A 413 -4.13 -0.85 -12.87
C GLY A 413 -3.19 -0.10 -13.81
N SER A 414 -2.05 0.30 -13.26
CA SER A 414 -0.98 1.09 -13.86
C SER A 414 0.22 0.22 -14.28
N GLU A 415 1.16 0.77 -15.06
CA GLU A 415 2.43 0.09 -15.36
C GLU A 415 3.38 0.07 -14.15
N MET A 416 3.42 1.18 -13.40
CA MET A 416 4.27 1.35 -12.22
C MET A 416 3.49 1.12 -10.93
N LYS A 417 4.17 0.62 -9.90
CA LYS A 417 3.59 0.33 -8.57
C LYS A 417 2.26 -0.47 -8.62
N ASN A 418 2.10 -1.33 -9.62
CA ASN A 418 0.81 -1.89 -10.03
C ASN A 418 0.07 -2.58 -8.87
N THR A 419 -1.25 -2.41 -8.90
CA THR A 419 -2.25 -3.29 -8.28
C THR A 419 -3.34 -3.57 -9.33
N PHE A 420 -4.04 -4.69 -9.22
CA PHE A 420 -5.28 -4.92 -9.96
C PHE A 420 -6.47 -4.92 -8.99
N CYS A 421 -7.67 -4.67 -9.51
CA CYS A 421 -8.90 -4.70 -8.73
C CYS A 421 -9.92 -5.63 -9.37
N LEU A 422 -10.42 -6.59 -8.61
CA LEU A 422 -11.55 -7.42 -9.00
C LEU A 422 -12.80 -6.90 -8.32
N LEU A 423 -13.73 -6.32 -9.08
CA LEU A 423 -15.00 -5.79 -8.57
C LEU A 423 -16.12 -6.78 -8.88
N VAL A 424 -16.88 -7.18 -7.86
CA VAL A 424 -18.05 -8.05 -8.02
C VAL A 424 -19.21 -7.58 -7.15
N GLY A 425 -20.31 -7.15 -7.79
CA GLY A 425 -21.35 -6.42 -7.08
C GLY A 425 -20.77 -5.12 -6.53
N GLU A 426 -20.92 -4.88 -5.23
CA GLU A 426 -20.36 -3.69 -4.56
C GLU A 426 -18.91 -3.86 -4.07
N GLU A 427 -18.35 -5.07 -4.14
CA GLU A 427 -17.11 -5.42 -3.46
C GLU A 427 -15.91 -5.35 -4.42
N ALA A 428 -15.03 -4.39 -4.17
CA ALA A 428 -13.76 -4.18 -4.87
C ALA A 428 -12.60 -4.85 -4.13
N PHE A 429 -12.13 -6.00 -4.63
CA PHE A 429 -10.97 -6.72 -4.12
C PHE A 429 -9.69 -6.20 -4.79
N LEU A 430 -9.07 -5.20 -4.17
CA LEU A 430 -7.76 -4.71 -4.59
C LEU A 430 -6.66 -5.70 -4.20
N SER A 431 -5.77 -6.00 -5.14
CA SER A 431 -4.65 -6.93 -4.93
C SER A 431 -3.63 -6.39 -3.93
N GLN A 432 -2.73 -7.26 -3.49
CA GLN A 432 -1.44 -6.80 -2.96
C GLN A 432 -0.66 -6.02 -4.02
N HIS A 433 0.39 -5.32 -3.60
CA HIS A 433 1.34 -4.69 -4.51
C HIS A 433 1.98 -5.73 -5.44
N ILE A 434 1.90 -5.48 -6.75
CA ILE A 434 2.46 -6.35 -7.79
C ILE A 434 3.85 -5.85 -8.20
N GLY A 435 4.02 -4.55 -8.36
CA GLY A 435 5.31 -3.90 -8.69
C GLY A 435 5.35 -3.37 -10.11
N GLU A 436 6.52 -3.41 -10.73
CA GLU A 436 6.80 -2.84 -12.06
C GLU A 436 6.47 -3.84 -13.18
N MET A 437 5.50 -3.52 -14.03
CA MET A 437 4.91 -4.46 -15.00
C MET A 437 5.80 -4.78 -16.21
N GLN A 438 6.81 -3.95 -16.49
CA GLN A 438 7.76 -4.15 -17.59
C GLN A 438 8.66 -5.39 -17.41
N GLN A 439 8.72 -5.94 -16.20
CA GLN A 439 9.54 -7.12 -15.90
C GLN A 439 8.76 -8.41 -16.13
N ALA A 440 9.32 -9.34 -16.91
CA ALA A 440 8.67 -10.62 -17.20
C ALA A 440 8.33 -11.44 -15.93
N ALA A 441 9.15 -11.35 -14.88
CA ALA A 441 8.87 -11.99 -13.60
C ALA A 441 7.63 -11.38 -12.91
N THR A 442 7.50 -10.05 -12.94
CA THR A 442 6.34 -9.32 -12.40
C THR A 442 5.09 -9.63 -13.18
N TRP A 443 5.17 -9.70 -14.52
CA TRP A 443 4.06 -10.11 -15.36
C TRP A 443 3.53 -11.52 -15.00
N ARG A 444 4.42 -12.50 -14.84
CA ARG A 444 4.03 -13.86 -14.40
C ARG A 444 3.36 -13.84 -13.03
N PHE A 445 3.87 -13.04 -12.09
CA PHE A 445 3.27 -12.87 -10.77
C PHE A 445 1.89 -12.20 -10.82
N PHE A 446 1.71 -11.22 -11.71
CA PHE A 446 0.43 -10.59 -11.98
C PHE A 446 -0.60 -11.62 -12.46
N VAL A 447 -0.28 -12.37 -13.54
CA VAL A 447 -1.16 -13.40 -14.12
C VAL A 447 -1.50 -14.48 -13.08
N GLU A 448 -0.51 -14.93 -12.30
CA GLU A 448 -0.71 -15.87 -11.21
C GLU A 448 -1.65 -15.30 -10.13
N SER A 449 -1.47 -14.05 -9.74
CA SER A 449 -2.27 -13.38 -8.72
C SER A 449 -3.71 -13.17 -9.18
N VAL A 450 -3.94 -12.76 -10.43
CA VAL A 450 -5.28 -12.65 -11.03
C VAL A 450 -5.98 -14.00 -11.01
N ARG A 451 -5.30 -15.08 -11.43
CA ARG A 451 -5.86 -16.44 -11.38
C ARG A 451 -6.32 -16.82 -9.97
N ARG A 452 -5.49 -16.51 -8.97
CA ARG A 452 -5.77 -16.82 -7.57
C ARG A 452 -6.93 -15.99 -7.02
N PHE A 453 -6.98 -14.68 -7.28
CA PHE A 453 -8.08 -13.83 -6.84
C PHE A 453 -9.42 -14.27 -7.44
N LYS A 454 -9.44 -14.58 -8.74
CA LYS A 454 -10.63 -15.14 -9.39
C LYS A 454 -11.11 -16.43 -8.74
N ALA A 455 -10.20 -17.35 -8.45
CA ALA A 455 -10.52 -18.61 -7.79
C ALA A 455 -11.00 -18.40 -6.34
N LEU A 456 -10.35 -17.50 -5.60
CA LEU A 456 -10.64 -17.21 -4.20
C LEU A 456 -12.02 -16.55 -4.03
N PHE A 457 -12.39 -15.66 -4.95
CA PHE A 457 -13.63 -14.89 -4.90
C PHE A 457 -14.69 -15.37 -5.89
N GLY A 458 -14.48 -16.53 -6.52
CA GLY A 458 -15.45 -17.14 -7.43
C GLY A 458 -15.89 -16.25 -8.59
N ALA A 459 -15.00 -15.39 -9.09
CA ALA A 459 -15.35 -14.35 -10.06
C ALA A 459 -14.94 -14.69 -11.49
N ARG A 460 -15.82 -14.35 -12.45
CA ARG A 460 -15.57 -14.43 -13.88
C ARG A 460 -15.77 -13.03 -14.47
N PRO A 461 -14.69 -12.23 -14.59
CA PRO A 461 -14.76 -10.89 -15.16
C PRO A 461 -15.34 -10.94 -16.58
N ALA A 462 -16.35 -10.11 -16.84
CA ALA A 462 -16.88 -9.88 -18.18
C ALA A 462 -16.37 -8.56 -18.78
N VAL A 463 -15.78 -7.70 -17.94
CA VAL A 463 -15.25 -6.40 -18.31
C VAL A 463 -13.80 -6.25 -17.84
N LEU A 464 -12.94 -5.73 -18.71
CA LEU A 464 -11.55 -5.37 -18.44
C LEU A 464 -11.40 -3.85 -18.47
N ALA A 465 -11.11 -3.25 -17.32
CA ALA A 465 -10.77 -1.83 -17.25
C ALA A 465 -9.26 -1.65 -17.29
N HIS A 466 -8.77 -0.73 -18.11
CA HIS A 466 -7.33 -0.48 -18.28
C HIS A 466 -7.04 1.01 -18.50
N ASP A 467 -5.78 1.41 -18.30
CA ASP A 467 -5.33 2.77 -18.59
C ASP A 467 -5.42 3.08 -20.09
N LEU A 468 -5.68 4.33 -20.47
CA LEU A 468 -5.69 4.76 -21.87
C LEU A 468 -4.33 4.75 -22.54
N HIS A 469 -3.22 4.68 -21.78
CA HIS A 469 -1.88 4.72 -22.34
C HIS A 469 -1.65 3.56 -23.33
N PRO A 470 -1.44 3.82 -24.63
CA PRO A 470 -1.36 2.77 -25.65
C PRO A 470 -0.09 1.92 -25.54
N GLY A 471 0.98 2.48 -24.99
CA GLY A 471 2.26 1.80 -24.78
C GLY A 471 2.40 1.00 -23.48
N PHE A 472 1.36 0.90 -22.65
CA PHE A 472 1.43 0.06 -21.44
C PHE A 472 1.32 -1.41 -21.80
N THR A 473 2.07 -2.26 -21.09
CA THR A 473 2.02 -3.72 -21.24
C THR A 473 0.58 -4.21 -21.03
N LEU A 474 -0.12 -3.59 -20.07
CA LEU A 474 -1.49 -3.88 -19.70
C LEU A 474 -2.54 -3.44 -20.74
N ALA A 475 -2.16 -2.66 -21.75
CA ALA A 475 -3.04 -2.25 -22.85
C ALA A 475 -2.83 -3.09 -24.14
N ALA A 476 -1.73 -3.85 -24.21
CA ALA A 476 -1.36 -4.65 -25.37
C ALA A 476 -2.22 -5.92 -25.50
N THR A 477 -2.80 -6.14 -26.68
CA THR A 477 -3.71 -7.28 -26.94
C THR A 477 -3.08 -8.63 -26.64
N ASP A 478 -1.81 -8.83 -27.02
CA ASP A 478 -1.12 -10.11 -26.82
C ASP A 478 -0.89 -10.40 -25.33
N ALA A 479 -0.52 -9.38 -24.55
CA ALA A 479 -0.40 -9.49 -23.11
C ALA A 479 -1.77 -9.80 -22.47
N LEU A 480 -2.83 -9.12 -22.90
CA LEU A 480 -4.19 -9.38 -22.42
C LEU A 480 -4.65 -10.81 -22.70
N ALA A 481 -4.19 -11.47 -23.77
CA ALA A 481 -4.52 -12.86 -24.06
C ALA A 481 -4.04 -13.84 -22.96
N GLU A 482 -2.95 -13.50 -22.25
CA GLU A 482 -2.46 -14.30 -21.12
C GLU A 482 -3.26 -14.08 -19.83
N VAL A 483 -4.01 -12.98 -19.74
CA VAL A 483 -4.80 -12.64 -18.55
C VAL A 483 -5.97 -13.62 -18.43
N PRO A 484 -6.08 -14.39 -17.33
CA PRO A 484 -7.08 -15.45 -17.23
C PRO A 484 -8.51 -14.89 -17.36
N GLY A 485 -9.24 -15.35 -18.38
CA GLY A 485 -10.62 -14.92 -18.66
C GLY A 485 -10.76 -13.54 -19.28
N ALA A 486 -9.68 -12.99 -19.84
CA ALA A 486 -9.74 -11.77 -20.65
C ALA A 486 -10.31 -12.02 -22.06
N ALA A 487 -10.19 -13.24 -22.59
CA ALA A 487 -10.76 -13.62 -23.87
C ALA A 487 -12.29 -13.43 -23.87
N GLY A 488 -12.79 -12.57 -24.77
CA GLY A 488 -14.22 -12.24 -24.89
C GLY A 488 -14.73 -11.18 -23.90
N ALA A 489 -13.88 -10.65 -23.01
CA ALA A 489 -14.28 -9.60 -22.09
C ALA A 489 -14.31 -8.22 -22.78
N ARG A 490 -15.33 -7.41 -22.47
CA ARG A 490 -15.46 -6.04 -22.98
C ARG A 490 -14.36 -5.16 -22.36
N ARG A 491 -13.66 -4.39 -23.19
CA ARG A 491 -12.62 -3.47 -22.73
C ARG A 491 -13.19 -2.07 -22.45
N VAL A 492 -12.74 -1.48 -21.35
CA VAL A 492 -13.05 -0.10 -20.96
C VAL A 492 -11.74 0.64 -20.69
N GLY A 493 -11.44 1.62 -21.54
CA GLY A 493 -10.30 2.52 -21.33
C GLY A 493 -10.67 3.63 -20.34
N VAL A 494 -9.84 3.84 -19.32
CA VAL A 494 -10.04 4.89 -18.31
C VAL A 494 -8.81 5.78 -18.26
N GLN A 495 -9.03 7.09 -18.35
CA GLN A 495 -7.94 8.05 -18.32
C GLN A 495 -7.28 8.07 -16.93
N HIS A 496 -5.95 8.14 -16.90
CA HIS A 496 -5.12 7.99 -15.70
C HIS A 496 -5.52 8.93 -14.54
N HIS A 497 -5.62 10.23 -14.80
CA HIS A 497 -5.93 11.24 -13.78
C HIS A 497 -7.39 11.15 -13.33
N HIS A 498 -8.30 10.82 -14.26
CA HIS A 498 -9.67 10.49 -13.92
C HIS A 498 -9.75 9.25 -13.01
N ALA A 499 -8.93 8.21 -13.25
CA ALA A 499 -8.85 7.05 -12.37
C ALA A 499 -8.32 7.41 -10.98
N HIS A 500 -7.33 8.30 -10.85
CA HIS A 500 -6.88 8.82 -9.55
C HIS A 500 -8.00 9.50 -8.76
N LEU A 501 -8.79 10.37 -9.42
CA LEU A 501 -9.94 11.03 -8.79
C LEU A 501 -11.06 10.03 -8.48
N ALA A 502 -11.38 9.14 -9.42
CA ALA A 502 -12.41 8.12 -9.25
C ALA A 502 -12.08 7.17 -8.10
N ALA A 503 -10.81 6.80 -7.89
CA ALA A 503 -10.39 5.98 -6.75
C ALA A 503 -10.72 6.65 -5.41
N LEU A 504 -10.49 7.96 -5.32
CA LEU A 504 -10.84 8.77 -4.15
C LEU A 504 -12.36 8.81 -3.93
N LEU A 505 -13.13 9.14 -4.97
CA LEU A 505 -14.59 9.19 -4.88
C LEU A 505 -15.19 7.82 -4.51
N ALA A 506 -14.61 6.76 -5.05
CA ALA A 506 -15.00 5.38 -4.79
C ALA A 506 -14.81 4.99 -3.31
N GLU A 507 -13.67 5.30 -2.70
CA GLU A 507 -13.43 4.96 -1.29
C GLU A 507 -14.28 5.79 -0.31
N HIS A 508 -14.67 7.01 -0.67
CA HIS A 508 -15.59 7.86 0.10
C HIS A 508 -17.06 7.58 -0.19
N ARG A 509 -17.36 6.76 -1.21
CA ARG A 509 -18.73 6.54 -1.73
C ARG A 509 -19.43 7.86 -2.08
N HIS A 510 -18.68 8.81 -2.62
CA HIS A 510 -19.19 10.13 -2.97
C HIS A 510 -20.23 10.02 -4.10
N PRO A 511 -21.48 10.49 -3.90
CA PRO A 511 -22.56 10.25 -4.83
C PRO A 511 -22.58 11.22 -6.02
N GLY A 512 -22.06 12.43 -5.84
CA GLY A 512 -22.27 13.58 -6.73
C GLY A 512 -21.02 14.03 -7.50
N PRO A 513 -21.09 15.21 -8.13
CA PRO A 513 -19.93 15.84 -8.77
C PRO A 513 -18.84 16.19 -7.75
N ALA A 514 -17.59 16.20 -8.21
CA ALA A 514 -16.46 16.69 -7.43
C ALA A 514 -15.40 17.34 -8.33
N LEU A 515 -14.80 18.43 -7.84
CA LEU A 515 -13.56 18.96 -8.40
C LEU A 515 -12.40 18.10 -7.89
N GLY A 516 -11.48 17.73 -8.76
CA GLY A 516 -10.30 16.96 -8.39
C GLY A 516 -9.03 17.62 -8.86
N LEU A 517 -8.16 17.95 -7.93
CA LEU A 517 -6.78 18.34 -8.22
C LEU A 517 -5.99 17.04 -8.34
N THR A 518 -5.56 16.71 -9.56
CA THR A 518 -4.87 15.46 -9.89
C THR A 518 -3.43 15.76 -10.28
N PHE A 519 -2.57 15.92 -9.27
CA PHE A 519 -1.17 16.30 -9.45
C PHE A 519 -0.27 15.08 -9.34
N ASP A 520 0.46 14.78 -10.39
CA ASP A 520 1.23 13.54 -10.53
C ASP A 520 2.49 13.72 -11.39
N GLY A 521 3.27 12.66 -11.54
CA GLY A 521 4.47 12.61 -12.38
C GLY A 521 4.15 12.50 -13.86
N THR A 522 3.43 11.46 -14.28
CA THR A 522 3.14 11.22 -15.71
C THR A 522 1.86 10.42 -15.86
N GLY A 523 0.92 10.93 -16.64
CA GLY A 523 -0.19 10.12 -17.16
C GLY A 523 -0.54 10.51 -18.59
N PHE A 524 -1.05 9.56 -19.36
CA PHE A 524 -1.38 9.79 -20.76
C PHE A 524 -2.60 10.72 -20.90
N GLY A 525 -2.42 11.82 -21.60
CA GLY A 525 -3.48 12.71 -22.02
C GLY A 525 -4.13 12.20 -23.31
N PRO A 526 -5.47 12.22 -23.44
CA PRO A 526 -6.15 11.88 -24.70
C PRO A 526 -5.80 12.84 -25.86
N ASP A 527 -5.21 14.00 -25.56
CA ASP A 527 -4.65 14.97 -26.52
C ASP A 527 -3.22 14.61 -26.98
N GLY A 528 -2.69 13.46 -26.58
CA GLY A 528 -1.34 13.01 -26.89
C GLY A 528 -0.24 13.69 -26.05
N THR A 529 -0.60 14.53 -25.09
CA THR A 529 0.34 15.16 -24.15
C THR A 529 0.49 14.36 -22.87
N VAL A 530 1.53 14.67 -22.08
CA VAL A 530 1.74 14.06 -20.75
C VAL A 530 1.09 14.93 -19.68
N TRP A 531 0.01 14.45 -19.09
CA TRP A 531 -0.67 15.13 -17.99
C TRP A 531 0.02 14.85 -16.65
N GLY A 532 -0.25 15.70 -15.66
CA GLY A 532 0.27 15.55 -14.29
C GLY A 532 0.02 16.76 -13.39
N GLY A 533 -0.78 17.74 -13.82
CA GLY A 533 -1.04 18.96 -13.09
C GLY A 533 -2.42 19.48 -13.43
N GLU A 534 -3.41 18.61 -13.35
CA GLU A 534 -4.75 18.85 -13.88
C GLU A 534 -5.76 19.18 -12.77
N VAL A 535 -6.77 19.97 -13.12
CA VAL A 535 -7.99 20.11 -12.33
C VAL A 535 -9.16 19.60 -13.16
N LEU A 536 -9.79 18.54 -12.66
CA LEU A 536 -10.88 17.84 -13.33
C LEU A 536 -12.20 18.09 -12.60
N LEU A 537 -13.31 18.15 -13.33
CA LEU A 537 -14.65 17.99 -12.78
C LEU A 537 -15.12 16.58 -13.13
N ALA A 538 -15.29 15.72 -12.13
CA ALA A 538 -15.83 14.37 -12.32
C ALA A 538 -17.34 14.36 -12.08
N GLU A 539 -18.07 13.76 -13.03
CA GLU A 539 -19.54 13.64 -13.01
C GLU A 539 -19.96 12.29 -13.57
N GLY A 540 -20.63 11.48 -12.75
CA GLY A 540 -21.02 10.13 -13.13
C GLY A 540 -19.81 9.26 -13.47
N ALA A 541 -19.76 8.76 -14.71
CA ALA A 541 -18.64 7.98 -15.25
C ALA A 541 -17.66 8.81 -16.10
N GLY A 542 -17.93 10.11 -16.25
CA GLY A 542 -17.18 11.03 -17.10
C GLY A 542 -16.40 12.07 -16.31
N TYR A 543 -15.61 12.85 -17.03
CA TYR A 543 -14.87 13.98 -16.48
C TYR A 543 -14.74 15.10 -17.52
N ARG A 544 -14.51 16.32 -17.04
CA ARG A 544 -14.11 17.48 -17.83
C ARG A 544 -12.80 18.05 -17.30
N ARG A 545 -11.86 18.39 -18.18
CA ARG A 545 -10.63 19.08 -17.81
C ARG A 545 -10.93 20.58 -17.72
N LEU A 546 -10.82 21.17 -16.53
CA LEU A 546 -11.15 22.58 -16.30
C LEU A 546 -9.92 23.47 -16.25
N ALA A 547 -8.83 22.98 -15.66
CA ALA A 547 -7.58 23.72 -15.59
C ALA A 547 -6.37 22.79 -15.69
N SER A 548 -5.22 23.33 -16.06
CA SER A 548 -3.95 22.60 -16.03
C SER A 548 -2.75 23.52 -15.77
N LEU A 549 -1.58 22.92 -15.50
CA LEU A 549 -0.32 23.65 -15.64
C LEU A 549 -0.09 24.05 -17.10
N ARG A 550 0.52 25.22 -17.32
CA ARG A 550 1.05 25.61 -18.62
C ARG A 550 1.97 24.51 -19.17
N LEU A 551 1.76 24.14 -20.44
CA LEU A 551 2.55 23.09 -21.09
C LEU A 551 4.02 23.49 -21.24
N PHE A 552 4.92 22.52 -21.11
CA PHE A 552 6.34 22.66 -21.38
C PHE A 552 6.94 21.39 -21.97
N ARG A 553 8.14 21.50 -22.53
CA ARG A 553 8.85 20.40 -23.21
C ARG A 553 9.65 19.54 -22.22
N LEU A 554 9.63 18.22 -22.42
CA LEU A 554 10.48 17.25 -21.70
C LEU A 554 11.62 16.70 -22.57
N PRO A 555 12.74 17.43 -22.74
CA PRO A 555 13.78 17.04 -23.70
C PRO A 555 14.51 15.74 -23.29
N GLY A 556 14.28 14.68 -24.07
CA GLY A 556 14.88 13.37 -23.89
C GLY A 556 13.96 12.31 -23.27
N ASN A 557 12.64 12.55 -23.16
CA ASN A 557 11.67 11.60 -22.59
C ASN A 557 12.13 11.10 -21.18
N GLU A 558 12.27 9.79 -21.01
CA GLU A 558 12.78 9.12 -19.81
C GLU A 558 14.16 9.60 -19.34
N ALA A 559 14.99 10.15 -20.24
CA ALA A 559 16.27 10.73 -19.84
C ALA A 559 16.07 11.98 -18.97
N ALA A 560 14.99 12.74 -19.17
CA ALA A 560 14.66 13.91 -18.37
C ALA A 560 14.25 13.54 -16.94
N ILE A 561 13.58 12.39 -16.76
CA ILE A 561 13.22 11.87 -15.43
C ILE A 561 14.47 11.45 -14.66
N ARG A 562 15.43 10.80 -15.34
CA ARG A 562 16.71 10.39 -14.75
C ARG A 562 17.67 11.55 -14.49
N HIS A 563 17.60 12.60 -15.31
CA HIS A 563 18.45 13.78 -15.22
C HIS A 563 17.58 15.05 -15.21
N PRO A 564 17.03 15.44 -14.04
CA PRO A 564 16.04 16.52 -13.95
C PRO A 564 16.51 17.89 -14.47
N VAL A 565 17.82 18.13 -14.53
CA VAL A 565 18.39 19.32 -15.17
C VAL A 565 17.96 19.50 -16.63
N ARG A 566 17.64 18.41 -17.35
CA ARG A 566 17.08 18.49 -18.71
C ARG A 566 15.70 19.16 -18.71
N ILE A 567 14.89 18.87 -17.69
CA ILE A 567 13.57 19.50 -17.49
C ILE A 567 13.77 20.99 -17.19
N ALA A 568 14.71 21.32 -16.31
CA ALA A 568 15.06 22.70 -15.99
C ALA A 568 15.46 23.50 -17.23
N ILE A 569 16.29 22.95 -18.12
CA ILE A 569 16.65 23.58 -19.40
C ILE A 569 15.41 23.85 -20.26
N GLY A 570 14.51 22.88 -20.35
CA GLY A 570 13.24 23.04 -21.08
C GLY A 570 12.40 24.18 -20.54
N LEU A 571 12.23 24.27 -19.21
CA LEU A 571 11.48 25.34 -18.56
C LEU A 571 12.14 26.71 -18.72
N LEU A 572 13.47 26.80 -18.51
CA LEU A 572 14.20 28.05 -18.68
C LEU A 572 14.14 28.56 -20.13
N GLY A 573 14.13 27.66 -21.12
CA GLY A 573 13.99 28.03 -22.53
C GLY A 573 12.67 28.73 -22.86
N GLU A 574 11.57 28.38 -22.19
CA GLU A 574 10.27 29.05 -22.35
C GLU A 574 10.24 30.45 -21.72
N VAL A 575 11.15 30.75 -20.77
CA VAL A 575 11.24 32.05 -20.10
C VAL A 575 12.28 32.97 -20.76
N TYR A 576 13.45 32.41 -21.09
CA TYR A 576 14.63 33.18 -21.52
C TYR A 576 15.06 32.90 -22.98
N GLY A 577 14.37 32.00 -23.69
CA GLY A 577 14.77 31.59 -25.03
C GLY A 577 16.10 30.83 -25.04
N GLU A 578 16.92 31.05 -26.07
CA GLU A 578 18.23 30.39 -26.20
C GLU A 578 19.30 30.96 -25.23
N ALA A 579 19.12 32.20 -24.77
CA ALA A 579 20.05 32.90 -23.89
C ALA A 579 19.74 32.58 -22.40
N LEU A 580 20.04 31.35 -21.99
CA LEU A 580 19.76 30.90 -20.63
C LEU A 580 20.59 31.67 -19.57
N PRO A 581 20.03 31.89 -18.37
CA PRO A 581 20.77 32.50 -17.27
C PRO A 581 21.94 31.61 -16.83
N ALA A 582 23.08 32.23 -16.47
CA ALA A 582 24.17 31.54 -15.80
C ALA A 582 23.72 31.09 -14.40
N LEU A 583 23.64 29.78 -14.19
CA LEU A 583 23.18 29.15 -12.95
C LEU A 583 24.11 27.98 -12.59
N PRO A 584 24.44 27.77 -11.30
CA PRO A 584 25.32 26.68 -10.89
C PRO A 584 24.86 25.29 -11.37
N ALA A 585 23.55 25.05 -11.39
CA ALA A 585 22.96 23.80 -11.85
C ALA A 585 23.15 23.51 -13.35
N LEU A 586 23.47 24.52 -14.16
CA LEU A 586 23.76 24.36 -15.59
C LEU A 586 25.26 24.23 -15.87
N GLU A 587 26.11 24.80 -15.02
CA GLU A 587 27.57 24.76 -15.16
C GLU A 587 28.16 23.35 -14.99
N VAL A 588 27.43 22.45 -14.31
CA VAL A 588 27.81 21.04 -14.18
C VAL A 588 27.66 20.23 -15.47
N LEU A 589 27.02 20.80 -16.50
CA LEU A 589 26.84 20.15 -17.80
C LEU A 589 27.95 20.56 -18.76
N ASP A 590 28.39 19.61 -19.59
CA ASP A 590 29.25 19.97 -20.71
C ASP A 590 28.50 20.84 -21.72
N ALA A 591 29.21 21.78 -22.34
CA ALA A 591 28.62 22.77 -23.23
C ALA A 591 27.94 22.15 -24.47
N ALA A 592 28.37 20.96 -24.91
CA ALA A 592 27.78 20.28 -26.06
C ALA A 592 26.43 19.64 -25.69
N LEU A 593 26.33 19.05 -24.51
CA LEU A 593 25.10 18.49 -23.95
C LEU A 593 24.08 19.59 -23.68
N LEU A 594 24.49 20.72 -23.07
CA LEU A 594 23.60 21.87 -22.86
C LEU A 594 22.97 22.33 -24.18
N ARG A 595 23.79 22.61 -25.20
CA ARG A 595 23.31 23.00 -26.54
C ARG A 595 22.39 21.95 -27.15
N THR A 596 22.72 20.66 -27.00
CA THR A 596 21.92 19.56 -27.51
C THR A 596 20.53 19.52 -26.86
N VAL A 597 20.45 19.69 -25.54
CA VAL A 597 19.18 19.69 -24.80
C VAL A 597 18.34 20.92 -25.15
N GLN A 598 18.96 22.11 -25.24
CA GLN A 598 18.28 23.33 -25.70
C GLN A 598 17.68 23.13 -27.10
N TRP A 599 18.46 22.55 -28.01
CA TRP A 599 18.02 22.26 -29.36
C TRP A 599 16.88 21.24 -29.42
N GLN A 600 16.94 20.18 -28.60
CA GLN A 600 15.84 19.21 -28.45
C GLN A 600 14.55 19.90 -27.98
N ALA A 601 14.63 20.77 -26.98
CA ALA A 601 13.49 21.50 -26.45
C ALA A 601 12.90 22.45 -27.50
N ALA A 602 13.75 23.29 -28.11
CA ALA A 602 13.34 24.29 -29.10
C ALA A 602 12.70 23.69 -30.36
N ARG A 603 13.17 22.52 -30.82
CA ARG A 603 12.65 21.85 -32.01
C ARG A 603 11.61 20.75 -31.72
N GLY A 604 11.28 20.50 -30.46
CA GLY A 604 10.33 19.44 -30.09
C GLY A 604 10.83 18.01 -30.39
N LEU A 605 12.14 17.81 -30.56
CA LEU A 605 12.71 16.51 -30.95
C LEU A 605 12.92 15.62 -29.73
N ASN A 606 12.18 14.52 -29.63
CA ASN A 606 12.10 13.69 -28.42
C ASN A 606 11.80 14.53 -27.17
N ALA A 607 10.96 15.54 -27.34
CA ALA A 607 10.59 16.50 -26.30
C ALA A 607 9.06 16.66 -26.27
N PRO A 608 8.32 15.66 -25.73
CA PRO A 608 6.88 15.71 -25.63
C PRO A 608 6.44 16.88 -24.75
N LEU A 609 5.25 17.39 -25.01
CA LEU A 609 4.61 18.40 -24.18
C LEU A 609 4.05 17.75 -22.92
N THR A 610 4.22 18.42 -21.79
CA THR A 610 3.68 18.01 -20.51
C THR A 610 3.10 19.17 -19.72
N SER A 611 2.08 18.87 -18.91
CA SER A 611 1.56 19.70 -17.83
C SER A 611 1.88 19.09 -16.46
N SER A 612 2.96 18.32 -16.34
CA SER A 612 3.25 17.56 -15.14
C SER A 612 3.74 18.42 -13.96
N CYS A 613 3.04 18.31 -12.84
CA CYS A 613 3.45 18.91 -11.57
C CYS A 613 4.70 18.20 -11.02
N GLY A 614 4.76 16.87 -11.08
CA GLY A 614 5.93 16.12 -10.63
C GLY A 614 7.21 16.50 -11.39
N ARG A 615 7.12 16.76 -12.69
CA ARG A 615 8.27 17.25 -13.48
C ARG A 615 8.68 18.68 -13.10
N LEU A 616 7.73 19.53 -12.70
CA LEU A 616 8.03 20.87 -12.18
C LEU A 616 8.80 20.79 -10.85
N PHE A 617 8.41 19.90 -9.93
CA PHE A 617 9.17 19.59 -8.71
C PHE A 617 10.60 19.13 -9.04
N ASP A 618 10.73 18.19 -9.97
CA ASP A 618 12.02 17.63 -10.38
C ASP A 618 12.96 18.73 -10.93
N ALA A 619 12.43 19.64 -11.75
CA ALA A 619 13.19 20.75 -12.30
C ALA A 619 13.66 21.75 -11.24
N VAL A 620 12.78 22.14 -10.31
CA VAL A 620 13.14 23.04 -9.21
C VAL A 620 14.22 22.41 -8.34
N ALA A 621 14.07 21.13 -7.98
CA ALA A 621 15.08 20.41 -7.19
C ALA A 621 16.46 20.38 -7.87
N ALA A 622 16.51 20.26 -9.20
CA ALA A 622 17.76 20.37 -9.94
C ALA A 622 18.33 21.80 -9.95
N LEU A 623 17.48 22.81 -10.17
CA LEU A 623 17.90 24.21 -10.22
C LEU A 623 18.55 24.69 -8.91
N VAL A 624 18.02 24.25 -7.77
CA VAL A 624 18.58 24.56 -6.45
C VAL A 624 19.73 23.63 -6.02
N GLY A 625 20.16 22.72 -6.90
CA GLY A 625 21.34 21.88 -6.66
C GLY A 625 21.13 20.67 -5.74
N LEU A 626 19.89 20.30 -5.41
CA LEU A 626 19.60 19.15 -4.53
C LEU A 626 19.83 17.81 -5.22
N VAL A 627 19.71 17.76 -6.56
CA VAL A 627 19.87 16.52 -7.32
C VAL A 627 20.27 16.78 -8.77
N THR A 628 21.25 16.02 -9.25
CA THR A 628 21.67 16.04 -10.67
C THR A 628 21.19 14.81 -11.42
N LYS A 629 21.12 13.67 -10.73
CA LYS A 629 20.67 12.38 -11.26
C LYS A 629 19.81 11.66 -10.23
N THR A 630 18.62 11.25 -10.65
CA THR A 630 17.73 10.44 -9.82
C THR A 630 18.08 8.96 -9.95
N THR A 631 17.87 8.22 -8.87
CA THR A 631 18.16 6.77 -8.77
C THR A 631 16.92 5.95 -8.42
N TYR A 632 15.82 6.64 -8.12
CA TYR A 632 14.50 6.07 -7.92
C TYR A 632 13.44 7.15 -8.19
N GLU A 633 12.23 6.71 -8.51
CA GLU A 633 11.09 7.56 -8.80
C GLU A 633 10.74 8.47 -7.61
N GLY A 634 10.51 9.76 -7.88
CA GLY A 634 10.13 10.76 -6.86
C GLY A 634 11.29 11.28 -6.01
N GLN A 635 12.53 10.83 -6.22
CA GLN A 635 13.69 11.26 -5.41
C GLN A 635 13.83 12.79 -5.34
N ALA A 636 13.75 13.47 -6.48
CA ALA A 636 13.95 14.91 -6.55
C ALA A 636 12.85 15.68 -5.79
N ALA A 637 11.58 15.33 -6.03
CA ALA A 637 10.45 15.88 -5.28
C ALA A 637 10.54 15.64 -3.77
N MET A 638 10.98 14.46 -3.33
CA MET A 638 11.14 14.14 -1.91
C MET A 638 12.28 14.95 -1.26
N LEU A 639 13.40 15.15 -1.97
CA LEU A 639 14.50 15.99 -1.49
C LEU A 639 14.07 17.47 -1.39
N LEU A 640 13.30 17.96 -2.38
CA LEU A 640 12.77 19.31 -2.36
C LEU A 640 11.78 19.51 -1.21
N GLU A 641 10.96 18.51 -0.90
CA GLU A 641 10.06 18.54 0.26
C GLU A 641 10.84 18.60 1.59
N ALA A 642 11.88 17.78 1.74
CA ALA A 642 12.72 17.78 2.93
C ALA A 642 13.40 19.15 3.14
N ALA A 643 13.95 19.73 2.05
CA ALA A 643 14.53 21.07 2.07
C ALA A 643 13.49 22.14 2.43
N ALA A 644 12.29 22.08 1.84
CA ALA A 644 11.21 23.02 2.15
C ALA A 644 10.80 22.97 3.63
N ARG A 645 10.77 21.77 4.23
CA ARG A 645 10.37 21.59 5.64
C ARG A 645 11.39 22.18 6.61
N ALA A 646 12.68 22.13 6.28
CA ALA A 646 13.73 22.72 7.08
C ALA A 646 13.61 24.25 7.21
N ALA A 647 12.97 24.91 6.24
CA ALA A 647 12.70 26.35 6.24
C ALA A 647 11.19 26.67 6.15
N TRP A 648 10.34 25.89 6.85
CA TRP A 648 8.90 26.11 6.89
C TRP A 648 8.44 26.78 8.20
N PRO A 649 7.55 27.79 8.16
CA PRO A 649 6.92 28.42 7.00
C PRO A 649 7.91 29.29 6.19
N PRO A 650 7.63 29.56 4.90
CA PRO A 650 8.51 30.40 4.08
C PRO A 650 8.60 31.83 4.61
N GLU A 651 9.80 32.40 4.58
CA GLU A 651 10.02 33.83 4.81
C GLU A 651 9.79 34.65 3.54
N GLY A 652 9.14 35.81 3.69
CA GLY A 652 8.84 36.73 2.59
C GLY A 652 7.52 36.42 1.87
N ALA A 653 7.25 37.16 0.80
CA ALA A 653 6.07 36.94 -0.03
C ALA A 653 6.22 35.66 -0.88
N PRO A 654 5.13 34.89 -1.09
CA PRO A 654 5.16 33.79 -2.04
C PRO A 654 5.40 34.30 -3.46
N TYR A 655 5.88 33.43 -4.35
CA TYR A 655 6.03 33.78 -5.76
C TYR A 655 4.68 34.16 -6.41
N PRO A 656 4.69 34.94 -7.50
CA PRO A 656 3.45 35.35 -8.18
C PRO A 656 2.66 34.16 -8.73
N VAL A 657 1.35 34.14 -8.46
CA VAL A 657 0.39 33.18 -9.05
C VAL A 657 -0.33 33.88 -10.20
N VAL A 658 -0.31 33.26 -11.38
CA VAL A 658 -0.95 33.81 -12.59
C VAL A 658 -1.76 32.71 -13.29
N TRP A 659 -3.06 32.91 -13.39
CA TRP A 659 -3.97 32.06 -14.17
C TRP A 659 -4.38 32.75 -15.46
N GLU A 660 -4.10 32.12 -16.60
CA GLU A 660 -4.47 32.60 -17.93
C GLU A 660 -5.66 31.81 -18.47
N ALA A 661 -6.51 32.45 -19.29
CA ALA A 661 -7.49 31.73 -20.10
C ALA A 661 -6.75 30.91 -21.16
N ALA A 662 -7.12 29.65 -21.32
CA ALA A 662 -6.58 28.84 -22.40
C ALA A 662 -7.10 29.34 -23.76
N THR A 663 -6.22 29.37 -24.76
CA THR A 663 -6.57 29.81 -26.12
C THR A 663 -6.82 28.65 -27.07
N GLU A 664 -6.55 27.40 -26.64
CA GLU A 664 -6.72 26.23 -27.50
C GLU A 664 -8.19 25.79 -27.53
N GLU A 665 -8.66 25.40 -28.71
CA GLU A 665 -9.98 24.79 -28.89
C GLU A 665 -9.86 23.27 -28.95
N GLY A 666 -10.83 22.56 -28.37
CA GLY A 666 -10.92 21.11 -28.46
C GLY A 666 -11.57 20.46 -27.25
N PRO A 667 -12.00 19.19 -27.36
CA PRO A 667 -12.76 18.50 -26.32
C PRO A 667 -11.98 18.27 -25.00
N PHE A 668 -10.65 18.38 -25.04
CA PHE A 668 -9.76 18.16 -23.90
C PHE A 668 -8.91 19.39 -23.55
N ALA A 669 -9.19 20.54 -24.18
CA ALA A 669 -8.54 21.80 -23.83
C ALA A 669 -9.05 22.26 -22.45
N PRO A 670 -8.17 22.63 -21.51
CA PRO A 670 -8.58 23.23 -20.25
C PRO A 670 -9.15 24.63 -20.50
N SER A 671 -9.93 25.17 -19.57
CA SER A 671 -10.37 26.57 -19.61
C SER A 671 -9.32 27.53 -19.03
N LEU A 672 -8.50 27.04 -18.09
CA LEU A 672 -7.49 27.83 -17.39
C LEU A 672 -6.12 27.15 -17.41
N ARG A 673 -5.06 27.98 -17.45
CA ARG A 673 -3.68 27.52 -17.33
C ARG A 673 -2.95 28.26 -16.22
N LEU A 674 -2.30 27.53 -15.32
CA LEU A 674 -1.36 28.11 -14.36
C LEU A 674 -0.07 28.44 -15.08
N ASP A 675 0.21 29.72 -15.26
CA ASP A 675 1.46 30.17 -15.82
C ASP A 675 2.56 30.16 -14.75
N TRP A 676 3.45 29.19 -14.86
CA TRP A 676 4.57 29.03 -13.94
C TRP A 676 5.77 29.94 -14.28
N ARG A 677 5.77 30.63 -15.43
CA ARG A 677 6.92 31.45 -15.88
C ARG A 677 7.28 32.58 -14.91
N PRO A 678 6.33 33.37 -14.35
CA PRO A 678 6.66 34.42 -13.38
C PRO A 678 7.27 33.89 -12.08
N MET A 679 6.80 32.72 -11.64
CA MET A 679 7.39 32.02 -10.49
C MET A 679 8.81 31.59 -10.80
N LEU A 680 9.05 30.97 -11.97
CA LEU A 680 10.38 30.52 -12.33
C LEU A 680 11.38 31.68 -12.46
N ALA A 681 10.96 32.82 -13.02
CA ALA A 681 11.80 34.01 -13.10
C ALA A 681 12.20 34.52 -11.70
N SER A 682 11.24 34.60 -10.79
CA SER A 682 11.50 35.01 -9.40
C SER A 682 12.41 34.03 -8.67
N LEU A 683 12.23 32.73 -8.91
CA LEU A 683 13.08 31.67 -8.37
C LEU A 683 14.51 31.75 -8.88
N VAL A 684 14.71 32.06 -10.16
CA VAL A 684 16.02 32.28 -10.76
C VAL A 684 16.72 33.50 -10.15
N ASP A 685 15.98 34.57 -9.85
CA ASP A 685 16.53 35.74 -9.15
C ASP A 685 16.95 35.40 -7.71
N ASP A 686 16.18 34.56 -7.00
CA ASP A 686 16.58 34.04 -5.68
C ASP A 686 17.89 33.24 -5.75
N ILE A 687 18.03 32.34 -6.74
CA ILE A 687 19.28 31.60 -6.94
C ILE A 687 20.46 32.55 -7.20
N ARG A 688 20.27 33.58 -8.04
CA ARG A 688 21.30 34.57 -8.35
C ARG A 688 21.69 35.44 -7.16
N ARG A 689 20.75 35.68 -6.24
CA ARG A 689 21.01 36.35 -4.95
C ARG A 689 21.75 35.47 -3.94
N GLY A 690 21.90 34.16 -4.22
CA GLY A 690 22.53 33.22 -3.31
C GLY A 690 21.63 32.77 -2.17
N GLU A 691 20.31 32.83 -2.36
CA GLU A 691 19.34 32.32 -1.38
C GLU A 691 19.52 30.81 -1.17
N ALA A 692 19.30 30.34 0.06
CA ALA A 692 19.43 28.93 0.41
C ALA A 692 18.39 28.07 -0.32
N ALA A 693 18.77 26.83 -0.68
CA ALA A 693 17.89 25.90 -1.38
C ALA A 693 16.60 25.60 -0.58
N GLU A 694 16.72 25.53 0.75
CA GLU A 694 15.63 25.34 1.69
C GLU A 694 14.59 26.47 1.61
N ALA A 695 15.04 27.73 1.57
CA ALA A 695 14.18 28.90 1.45
C ALA A 695 13.47 28.97 0.09
N ILE A 696 14.19 28.68 -1.00
CA ILE A 696 13.60 28.61 -2.34
C ILE A 696 12.56 27.48 -2.42
N ALA A 697 12.88 26.31 -1.85
CA ALA A 697 11.98 25.17 -1.80
C ALA A 697 10.70 25.50 -1.02
N SER A 698 10.80 26.16 0.14
CA SER A 698 9.63 26.54 0.94
C SER A 698 8.74 27.56 0.19
N ARG A 699 9.32 28.57 -0.46
CA ARG A 699 8.58 29.53 -1.31
C ARG A 699 7.91 28.86 -2.51
N PHE A 700 8.56 27.90 -3.16
CA PHE A 700 7.97 27.12 -4.26
C PHE A 700 6.74 26.32 -3.80
N HIS A 701 6.84 25.63 -2.66
CA HIS A 701 5.71 24.87 -2.12
C HIS A 701 4.54 25.79 -1.73
N ALA A 702 4.83 26.97 -1.18
CA ALA A 702 3.80 27.95 -0.86
C ALA A 702 3.13 28.55 -2.09
N TRP A 703 3.88 28.79 -3.18
CA TRP A 703 3.33 29.18 -4.47
C TRP A 703 2.37 28.13 -5.01
N LEU A 704 2.76 26.86 -5.03
CA LEU A 704 1.91 25.79 -5.54
C LEU A 704 0.63 25.62 -4.69
N ALA A 705 0.75 25.71 -3.36
CA ALA A 705 -0.39 25.66 -2.46
C ALA A 705 -1.35 26.84 -2.68
N ALA A 706 -0.82 28.05 -2.90
CA ALA A 706 -1.63 29.24 -3.20
C ALA A 706 -2.35 29.11 -4.55
N ALA A 707 -1.64 28.66 -5.59
CA ALA A 707 -2.24 28.43 -6.91
C ALA A 707 -3.35 27.37 -6.88
N ALA A 708 -3.13 26.28 -6.15
CA ALA A 708 -4.12 25.22 -5.94
C ALA A 708 -5.36 25.71 -5.17
N GLU A 709 -5.17 26.54 -4.13
CA GLU A 709 -6.28 27.17 -3.39
C GLU A 709 -7.10 28.08 -4.32
N GLU A 710 -6.44 28.96 -5.06
CA GLU A 710 -7.10 29.95 -5.93
C GLU A 710 -7.98 29.27 -6.98
N VAL A 711 -7.45 28.27 -7.69
CA VAL A 711 -8.20 27.58 -8.75
C VAL A 711 -9.34 26.73 -8.19
N ALA A 712 -9.16 26.08 -7.04
CA ALA A 712 -10.22 25.31 -6.41
C ALA A 712 -11.39 26.22 -5.99
N VAL A 713 -11.10 27.38 -5.40
CA VAL A 713 -12.12 28.36 -4.99
C VAL A 713 -12.82 28.96 -6.21
N ARG A 714 -12.04 29.34 -7.23
CA ARG A 714 -12.58 29.91 -8.47
C ARG A 714 -13.51 28.92 -9.18
N LEU A 715 -13.05 27.71 -9.46
CA LEU A 715 -13.84 26.69 -10.16
C LEU A 715 -15.03 26.22 -9.31
N SER A 716 -14.92 26.21 -7.98
CA SER A 716 -16.06 25.93 -7.11
C SER A 716 -17.19 26.95 -7.27
N ARG A 717 -16.85 28.24 -7.41
CA ARG A 717 -17.84 29.30 -7.66
C ARG A 717 -18.44 29.19 -9.07
N GLU A 718 -17.62 28.92 -10.08
CA GLU A 718 -18.06 28.81 -11.47
C GLU A 718 -18.96 27.58 -11.72
N THR A 719 -18.67 26.46 -11.07
CA THR A 719 -19.41 25.19 -11.26
C THR A 719 -20.50 24.94 -10.22
N GLY A 720 -20.46 25.62 -9.08
CA GLY A 720 -21.32 25.35 -7.92
C GLY A 720 -20.90 24.12 -7.09
N VAL A 721 -19.86 23.39 -7.50
CA VAL A 721 -19.38 22.17 -6.82
C VAL A 721 -18.51 22.56 -5.63
N ARG A 722 -18.86 22.09 -4.42
CA ARG A 722 -18.15 22.41 -3.17
C ARG A 722 -17.16 21.35 -2.71
N THR A 723 -17.27 20.14 -3.25
CA THR A 723 -16.41 19.01 -2.89
C THR A 723 -15.15 19.02 -3.76
N VAL A 724 -13.99 19.00 -3.11
CA VAL A 724 -12.67 19.03 -3.73
C VAL A 724 -11.86 17.81 -3.28
N GLY A 725 -11.49 16.95 -4.22
CA GLY A 725 -10.60 15.82 -4.00
C GLY A 725 -9.16 16.14 -4.34
N LEU A 726 -8.22 15.69 -3.50
CA LEU A 726 -6.78 15.78 -3.76
C LEU A 726 -6.23 14.38 -4.02
N SER A 727 -5.70 14.13 -5.22
CA SER A 727 -5.25 12.80 -5.66
C SER A 727 -4.07 12.89 -6.65
N GLY A 728 -3.36 11.78 -6.88
CA GLY A 728 -2.12 11.76 -7.66
C GLY A 728 -0.87 11.84 -6.79
N GLY A 729 0.27 11.41 -7.35
CA GLY A 729 1.51 11.19 -6.62
C GLY A 729 2.10 12.42 -5.93
N CYS A 730 1.78 13.65 -6.37
CA CYS A 730 2.29 14.86 -5.72
C CYS A 730 1.59 15.15 -4.37
N PHE A 731 0.38 14.64 -4.15
CA PHE A 731 -0.32 14.77 -2.86
C PHE A 731 0.13 13.75 -1.81
N VAL A 732 1.28 13.09 -2.01
CA VAL A 732 2.02 12.49 -0.90
C VAL A 732 2.89 13.51 -0.17
N ASN A 733 3.11 14.70 -0.75
CA ASN A 733 3.91 15.76 -0.15
C ASN A 733 3.19 16.34 1.08
N ARG A 734 3.80 16.20 2.25
CA ARG A 734 3.21 16.63 3.52
C ARG A 734 3.10 18.13 3.63
N VAL A 735 4.13 18.86 3.17
CA VAL A 735 4.11 20.34 3.19
C VAL A 735 2.92 20.85 2.37
N LEU A 736 2.70 20.30 1.17
CA LEU A 736 1.58 20.67 0.32
C LEU A 736 0.23 20.32 0.95
N LEU A 737 0.05 19.09 1.46
CA LEU A 737 -1.19 18.65 2.08
C LEU A 737 -1.54 19.43 3.36
N GLU A 738 -0.59 19.54 4.29
CA GLU A 738 -0.78 20.18 5.59
C GLU A 738 -1.01 21.70 5.44
N THR A 739 -0.58 22.29 4.32
CA THR A 739 -0.85 23.69 3.98
C THR A 739 -2.19 23.88 3.26
N LEU A 740 -2.45 23.10 2.21
CA LEU A 740 -3.59 23.30 1.33
C LEU A 740 -4.93 22.90 1.98
N VAL A 741 -4.96 21.78 2.72
CA VAL A 741 -6.20 21.24 3.26
C VAL A 741 -6.88 22.19 4.26
N PRO A 742 -6.17 22.77 5.26
CA PRO A 742 -6.78 23.77 6.15
C PRO A 742 -7.26 25.00 5.40
N ARG A 743 -6.51 25.48 4.40
CA ARG A 743 -6.87 26.65 3.59
C ARG A 743 -8.17 26.42 2.81
N LEU A 744 -8.29 25.30 2.10
CA LEU A 744 -9.52 24.95 1.37
C LEU A 744 -10.74 24.83 2.31
N ARG A 745 -10.57 24.19 3.47
CA ARG A 745 -11.62 24.07 4.48
C ARG A 745 -12.05 25.44 5.04
N ALA A 746 -11.11 26.35 5.26
CA ALA A 746 -11.40 27.73 5.69
C ALA A 746 -12.20 28.53 4.65
N ARG A 747 -12.13 28.15 3.36
CA ARG A 747 -12.98 28.68 2.28
C ARG A 747 -14.35 27.99 2.19
N GLY A 748 -14.66 27.08 3.10
CA GLY A 748 -15.92 26.34 3.16
C GLY A 748 -16.00 25.15 2.20
N LEU A 749 -14.89 24.74 1.58
CA LEU A 749 -14.85 23.59 0.68
C LEU A 749 -14.79 22.28 1.46
N GLU A 750 -15.49 21.27 0.98
CA GLU A 750 -15.39 19.90 1.51
C GLU A 750 -14.20 19.21 0.86
N VAL A 751 -13.18 18.85 1.66
CA VAL A 751 -11.94 18.28 1.13
C VAL A 751 -11.90 16.77 1.34
N LEU A 752 -11.83 16.02 0.24
CA LEU A 752 -11.64 14.57 0.23
C LEU A 752 -10.15 14.22 0.09
N LEU A 753 -9.67 13.36 0.96
CA LEU A 753 -8.32 12.80 0.96
C LEU A 753 -8.39 11.28 1.00
N HIS A 754 -7.41 10.62 0.39
CA HIS A 754 -7.29 9.16 0.47
C HIS A 754 -7.16 8.68 1.91
N ARG A 755 -7.72 7.51 2.23
CA ARG A 755 -7.68 6.87 3.55
C ARG A 755 -7.48 5.36 3.49
N GLN A 756 -7.94 4.70 2.43
CA GLN A 756 -7.93 3.24 2.31
C GLN A 756 -7.07 2.73 1.16
N VAL A 757 -6.97 3.51 0.08
CA VAL A 757 -6.08 3.25 -1.06
C VAL A 757 -5.05 4.38 -1.23
N PRO A 758 -3.92 4.13 -1.92
CA PRO A 758 -2.93 5.18 -2.14
C PRO A 758 -3.42 6.26 -3.12
N PRO A 759 -3.01 7.53 -2.94
CA PRO A 759 -3.18 8.58 -3.95
C PRO A 759 -2.28 8.38 -5.18
N THR A 760 -1.26 7.52 -5.07
CA THR A 760 -0.37 7.11 -6.16
C THR A 760 -0.99 6.00 -7.01
N ASP A 761 -0.32 5.62 -8.09
CA ASP A 761 -0.65 4.52 -9.01
C ASP A 761 -1.11 3.20 -8.36
N GLY A 762 -0.65 2.89 -7.15
CA GLY A 762 -1.14 1.72 -6.39
C GLY A 762 -2.64 1.74 -6.06
N GLY A 763 -3.34 2.88 -6.19
CA GLY A 763 -4.79 3.01 -6.05
C GLY A 763 -5.56 3.05 -7.38
N LEU A 764 -4.87 3.15 -8.52
CA LEU A 764 -5.47 3.45 -9.82
C LEU A 764 -6.52 2.41 -10.26
N ALA A 765 -6.26 1.13 -9.98
CA ALA A 765 -7.18 0.04 -10.35
C ALA A 765 -8.55 0.14 -9.67
N LEU A 766 -8.63 0.73 -8.46
CA LEU A 766 -9.92 0.97 -7.81
C LEU A 766 -10.76 1.98 -8.62
N GLY A 767 -10.14 3.07 -9.04
CA GLY A 767 -10.79 4.09 -9.86
C GLY A 767 -11.22 3.57 -11.22
N GLN A 768 -10.35 2.79 -11.88
CA GLN A 768 -10.69 2.11 -13.14
C GLN A 768 -11.92 1.20 -12.98
N ALA A 769 -11.97 0.39 -11.91
CA ALA A 769 -13.12 -0.49 -11.64
C ALA A 769 -14.41 0.30 -11.39
N TRP A 770 -14.33 1.39 -10.62
CA TRP A 770 -15.47 2.26 -10.33
C TRP A 770 -16.01 2.95 -11.59
N VAL A 771 -15.13 3.52 -12.41
CA VAL A 771 -15.52 4.17 -13.68
C VAL A 771 -16.20 3.16 -14.61
N ALA A 772 -15.59 2.00 -14.81
CA ALA A 772 -16.17 0.95 -15.63
C ALA A 772 -17.55 0.54 -15.11
N ALA A 773 -17.72 0.31 -13.81
CA ALA A 773 -19.00 -0.03 -13.22
C ALA A 773 -20.07 1.08 -13.43
N ARG A 774 -19.70 2.36 -13.32
CA ARG A 774 -20.63 3.47 -13.62
C ARG A 774 -21.02 3.55 -15.09
N GLN A 775 -20.10 3.27 -16.01
CA GLN A 775 -20.44 3.20 -17.44
C GLN A 775 -21.46 2.09 -17.70
N LEU A 776 -21.28 0.91 -17.09
CA LEU A 776 -22.22 -0.21 -17.21
C LEU A 776 -23.63 0.17 -16.74
N LEU A 777 -23.71 0.84 -15.58
CA LEU A 777 -24.97 1.30 -15.02
C LEU A 777 -25.66 2.35 -15.90
N GLY A 778 -24.90 3.31 -16.46
CA GLY A 778 -25.43 4.33 -17.37
C GLY A 778 -25.86 3.80 -18.73
N THR A 779 -25.34 2.66 -19.19
CA THR A 779 -25.80 1.98 -20.42
C THR A 779 -27.02 1.08 -20.20
N SER A 780 -27.44 0.87 -18.95
CA SER A 780 -28.56 -0.02 -18.58
C SER A 780 -29.88 0.74 -18.33
N SER A 781 -29.84 2.07 -18.48
CA SER A 781 -30.98 3.00 -18.46
C SER A 781 -31.21 3.56 -19.85
#